data_AF-A0A2U2X861-F1
#
_entry.id   AF-A0A2U2X861-F1
#
_cell.length_a   1.000
_cell.length_b   1.000
_cell.length_c   1.000
_cell.angle_alpha   90.00
_cell.angle_beta   90.00
_cell.angle_gamma   90.00
#
_symmetry.space_group_name_H-M   'P 1'
#
loop_
_entity.id
_entity.type
_entity.pdbx_description
1 polymer ?
#
loop_
_entity_poly.entity_id
_entity_poly.type
_entity_poly.pdbx_seq_one_letter_code
_entity_poly.pdbx_strand_id
1 'polypeptide(L)'
;MKKIIFLVSLLFVTLGYSQNLLTNGDFETGVATPWGGNAANPVDDGSGSNFVNQADVQAAGNPWDVSLSQGDLSLVDGETYTLSFDAYTATGTTRDMVVGIGQDSGAFAANTVITSLTDVVTNFSYDLVANYGSAGAMNSRVVFDMGAETGFVFIDNVSLTLVGGSGPTCTDGIQNGDETGVDCGGTSCAPCAAATNLLTNGDFETGTAAPWGGNAANPVDDGSGSNFVNQADIQAAGNPWDVNLAQTVTLAAGETYEFSFVAYTSTGATRSMVAGIGEAADNFDAITENPALTDVPTTFTYQMTVNYNDFANSRVLFDMGAETGFVFIDDVSLTLVGGSGPTCSDGIQNGDETGVDCGGTSCAPCPAAGEILVNGDFETGVATPWGGNAANPVDDGSGSNFVNQADVQAAGNPWDVSLSQGDLSLVDGETYTLSFDAYTATGTTRDMIVGIGQDSGAFAANTVITSLTDVVTNFSYDLEANYGSAGAMNSRVVFDMGAETGFVFIDNVSLTVAAPPAPVQELIEDFEAPAPTVTESNGLGSFNIIADPTGDGRGDVLEVISSDTGESWQQANLILQDNYIDLSSDATVNVDIYSTTAINILSRIEDPAVVPSFSTAESQHNGTGWETLTFDFSTNPDGGQAPGALEYPQISFFPLWAGSGSGTSGVNPNWNAPVAGNTFLVDEVWAIKGSAVAPPGPTCTDGIMNGDETGVDCGGTSCAPCTVLVLPTTAPPAPPARAAADVISIYGTAYGPAVGLNNVPWDDSDFAEETIAGNEVLRIDFANFLGSDLGSVTDASAMTHFHLDYWIADAWTAGQVFNQKLSNHTGGAGETDAGDLTIALPGDGSLNQTWVSLDIPLTEAAGWVNGKGSGIDAREALTQYLITVAGTIDVAFIDNLYLHKNTTLSAEKFDLLALEAYPNPTNGKWNVKTNKENIETVEVYNILGESVITMRPSASSISIDGTNLPSGIYLARIASKTKSQTIKLVRN
;
A
#
# COMPACT_ATOMS: atom_id res chain seq x y z
N MET A 1 -60.41 23.58 16.80
CA MET A 1 -60.52 23.30 15.35
C MET A 1 -59.10 23.30 14.83
N LYS A 2 -58.50 22.12 14.66
CA LYS A 2 -58.30 21.46 13.36
C LYS A 2 -57.48 22.34 12.40
N LYS A 3 -56.34 21.94 11.80
CA LYS A 3 -55.59 20.67 11.69
C LYS A 3 -54.41 20.97 10.70
N ILE A 4 -53.27 20.23 10.78
CA ILE A 4 -52.48 19.69 9.62
C ILE A 4 -51.64 20.73 8.83
N ILE A 5 -50.32 20.64 8.52
CA ILE A 5 -49.27 19.61 8.42
C ILE A 5 -47.90 20.32 8.60
N PHE A 6 -46.93 19.70 9.27
CA PHE A 6 -45.49 19.98 9.12
C PHE A 6 -44.71 18.72 9.53
N LEU A 7 -44.19 17.97 8.56
CA LEU A 7 -43.01 17.10 8.64
C LEU A 7 -42.75 16.48 7.25
N VAL A 8 -41.69 16.91 6.57
CA VAL A 8 -40.90 16.09 5.62
C VAL A 8 -39.50 16.71 5.62
N SER A 9 -38.59 16.14 6.38
CA SER A 9 -37.15 16.35 6.26
C SER A 9 -36.50 14.97 6.16
N LEU A 10 -35.80 14.81 5.04
CA LEU A 10 -34.94 13.72 4.56
C LEU A 10 -34.67 12.55 5.51
N LEU A 11 -35.22 11.41 5.09
CA LEU A 11 -34.86 10.06 5.48
C LEU A 11 -33.76 9.62 4.50
N PHE A 12 -32.53 9.38 4.96
CA PHE A 12 -31.62 8.44 4.29
C PHE A 12 -31.45 7.26 5.23
N VAL A 13 -31.91 6.12 4.75
CA VAL A 13 -31.99 4.84 5.44
C VAL A 13 -30.81 4.00 4.95
N THR A 14 -29.87 3.67 5.82
CA THR A 14 -28.90 2.60 5.55
C THR A 14 -29.48 1.28 6.06
N LEU A 15 -30.39 0.74 5.25
CA LEU A 15 -30.64 -0.70 5.21
C LEU A 15 -29.40 -1.37 4.60
N GLY A 16 -29.12 -2.62 4.98
CA GLY A 16 -28.20 -3.52 4.27
C GLY A 16 -28.72 -3.86 2.87
N TYR A 17 -28.78 -2.85 2.01
CA TYR A 17 -28.90 -2.98 0.57
C TYR A 17 -27.59 -2.51 -0.02
N SER A 18 -27.07 -3.31 -0.96
CA SER A 18 -26.28 -2.87 -2.10
C SER A 18 -26.48 -1.36 -2.37
N GLN A 19 -25.54 -0.49 -1.95
CA GLN A 19 -25.71 0.95 -2.14
C GLN A 19 -25.68 1.25 -3.63
N ASN A 20 -26.69 1.98 -4.13
CA ASN A 20 -26.71 2.45 -5.50
C ASN A 20 -25.64 3.52 -5.68
N LEU A 21 -24.61 3.18 -6.44
CA LEU A 21 -23.48 4.03 -6.81
C LEU A 21 -23.89 5.10 -7.83
N LEU A 22 -25.09 4.98 -8.42
CA LEU A 22 -25.63 5.98 -9.33
C LEU A 22 -26.57 6.94 -8.62
N THR A 23 -26.56 8.19 -9.07
CA THR A 23 -27.50 9.22 -8.62
C THR A 23 -28.45 9.62 -9.75
N ASN A 24 -29.69 10.01 -9.42
CA ASN A 24 -30.71 10.42 -10.39
C ASN A 24 -30.98 9.36 -11.49
N GLY A 25 -30.87 8.07 -11.17
CA GLY A 25 -31.16 6.97 -12.11
C GLY A 25 -32.64 6.74 -12.38
N ASP A 26 -33.51 7.29 -11.55
CA ASP A 26 -34.97 7.35 -11.69
C ASP A 26 -35.45 8.58 -12.48
N PHE A 27 -34.55 9.52 -12.81
CA PHE A 27 -34.82 10.72 -13.62
C PHE A 27 -35.95 11.66 -13.14
N GLU A 28 -36.50 11.44 -11.93
CA GLU A 28 -37.68 12.13 -11.39
C GLU A 28 -37.46 13.64 -11.15
N THR A 29 -36.22 14.09 -11.17
CA THR A 29 -35.88 15.52 -11.12
C THR A 29 -36.24 16.25 -12.43
N GLY A 30 -36.48 15.52 -13.52
CA GLY A 30 -36.69 16.07 -14.86
C GLY A 30 -35.44 16.75 -15.46
N VAL A 31 -34.29 16.58 -14.80
CA VAL A 31 -32.99 17.12 -15.22
C VAL A 31 -32.04 15.94 -15.43
N ALA A 32 -31.20 16.02 -16.46
CA ALA A 32 -30.32 14.91 -16.84
C ALA A 32 -29.14 14.69 -15.88
N THR A 33 -28.62 15.75 -15.25
CA THR A 33 -27.42 15.67 -14.38
C THR A 33 -27.61 14.67 -13.23
N PRO A 34 -26.64 13.77 -12.96
CA PRO A 34 -25.28 13.69 -13.52
C PRO A 34 -25.14 12.76 -14.73
N TRP A 35 -26.22 12.32 -15.36
CA TRP A 35 -26.16 11.57 -16.62
C TRP A 35 -25.72 12.46 -17.78
N GLY A 36 -24.72 11.97 -18.52
CA GLY A 36 -24.17 12.58 -19.72
C GLY A 36 -24.42 11.74 -20.98
N GLY A 37 -23.83 12.20 -22.09
CA GLY A 37 -24.05 11.65 -23.42
C GLY A 37 -25.12 12.40 -24.21
N ASN A 38 -25.17 12.17 -25.51
CA ASN A 38 -26.11 12.87 -26.41
C ASN A 38 -27.55 12.33 -26.33
N ALA A 39 -27.78 11.28 -25.55
CA ALA A 39 -29.08 10.69 -25.27
C ALA A 39 -29.64 11.05 -23.88
N ALA A 40 -28.92 11.89 -23.11
CA ALA A 40 -29.34 12.35 -21.79
C ALA A 40 -30.49 13.38 -21.92
N ASN A 41 -31.72 12.89 -21.86
CA ASN A 41 -32.93 13.65 -22.11
C ASN A 41 -34.12 13.08 -21.30
N PRO A 42 -34.20 13.41 -19.99
CA PRO A 42 -35.38 13.12 -19.19
C PRO A 42 -36.62 13.84 -19.72
N VAL A 43 -37.72 13.10 -19.88
CA VAL A 43 -39.01 13.63 -20.30
C VAL A 43 -40.12 13.00 -19.45
N ASP A 44 -41.19 13.75 -19.23
CA ASP A 44 -42.43 13.22 -18.64
C ASP A 44 -42.98 12.14 -19.59
N ASP A 45 -43.24 10.94 -19.06
CA ASP A 45 -43.77 9.79 -19.81
C ASP A 45 -45.23 10.01 -20.30
N GLY A 46 -45.82 11.15 -19.93
CA GLY A 46 -47.18 11.57 -20.25
C GLY A 46 -48.17 11.26 -19.13
N SER A 47 -47.72 10.65 -18.03
CA SER A 47 -48.51 10.46 -16.81
C SER A 47 -48.64 11.74 -15.98
N GLY A 48 -47.71 12.69 -16.13
CA GLY A 48 -47.61 13.88 -15.28
C GLY A 48 -47.03 13.59 -13.90
N SER A 49 -46.45 12.41 -13.70
CA SER A 49 -45.95 11.93 -12.39
C SER A 49 -44.69 11.07 -12.45
N ASN A 50 -44.16 10.77 -13.65
CA ASN A 50 -42.96 9.96 -13.84
C ASN A 50 -42.13 10.55 -14.98
N PHE A 51 -40.83 10.68 -14.77
CA PHE A 51 -39.88 11.09 -15.80
C PHE A 51 -39.05 9.88 -16.22
N VAL A 52 -38.82 9.72 -17.52
CA VAL A 52 -37.97 8.66 -18.07
C VAL A 52 -36.93 9.28 -18.96
N ASN A 53 -35.74 8.70 -19.06
CA ASN A 53 -34.79 9.13 -20.07
C ASN A 53 -35.26 8.64 -21.45
N GLN A 54 -35.63 9.57 -22.33
CA GLN A 54 -36.05 9.26 -23.70
C GLN A 54 -34.95 9.62 -24.70
N ALA A 55 -34.41 8.60 -25.35
CA ALA A 55 -33.54 8.74 -26.50
C ALA A 55 -34.32 8.59 -27.81
N ASP A 56 -34.05 9.46 -28.78
CA ASP A 56 -34.64 9.40 -30.12
C ASP A 56 -33.55 9.17 -31.17
N VAL A 57 -33.42 7.92 -31.63
CA VAL A 57 -32.44 7.55 -32.65
C VAL A 57 -33.00 7.83 -34.04
N GLN A 58 -32.67 9.02 -34.55
CA GLN A 58 -33.14 9.52 -35.85
C GLN A 58 -32.50 8.81 -37.05
N ALA A 59 -31.27 8.31 -36.90
CA ALA A 59 -30.54 7.57 -37.93
C ALA A 59 -29.74 6.44 -37.30
N ALA A 60 -29.86 5.23 -37.86
CA ALA A 60 -29.07 4.07 -37.44
C ALA A 60 -27.60 4.25 -37.85
N GLY A 61 -26.69 4.03 -36.90
CA GLY A 61 -25.25 4.17 -37.06
C GLY A 61 -24.50 3.14 -36.22
N ASN A 62 -23.37 3.54 -35.63
CA ASN A 62 -22.70 2.71 -34.63
C ASN A 62 -23.51 2.73 -33.31
N PRO A 63 -23.44 1.67 -32.49
CA PRO A 63 -24.12 1.62 -31.20
C PRO A 63 -23.86 2.83 -30.29
N TRP A 64 -22.63 3.34 -30.24
CA TRP A 64 -22.24 4.48 -29.41
C TRP A 64 -22.57 5.86 -30.02
N ASP A 65 -23.10 5.92 -31.25
CA ASP A 65 -23.45 7.22 -31.89
C ASP A 65 -24.62 7.90 -31.15
N VAL A 66 -25.43 7.14 -30.42
CA VAL A 66 -26.42 7.64 -29.45
C VAL A 66 -26.18 6.90 -28.14
N SER A 67 -25.78 7.64 -27.10
CA SER A 67 -25.30 7.07 -25.84
C SER A 67 -25.80 7.87 -24.63
N LEU A 68 -26.11 7.14 -23.56
CA LEU A 68 -26.40 7.63 -22.21
C LEU A 68 -25.40 7.00 -21.25
N SER A 69 -24.77 7.80 -20.39
CA SER A 69 -23.78 7.29 -19.44
C SER A 69 -23.73 8.12 -18.17
N GLN A 70 -23.30 7.52 -17.06
CA GLN A 70 -22.95 8.23 -15.83
C GLN A 70 -21.56 7.77 -15.39
N GLY A 71 -20.64 8.73 -15.32
CA GLY A 71 -19.20 8.55 -15.11
C GLY A 71 -18.75 8.77 -13.66
N ASP A 72 -17.44 8.97 -13.48
CA ASP A 72 -16.77 9.22 -12.19
C ASP A 72 -17.02 8.17 -11.09
N LEU A 73 -17.31 6.93 -11.49
CA LEU A 73 -17.52 5.83 -10.56
C LEU A 73 -16.18 5.25 -10.10
N SER A 74 -16.03 5.10 -8.79
CA SER A 74 -14.92 4.35 -8.18
C SER A 74 -15.28 2.87 -8.09
N LEU A 75 -15.15 2.16 -9.21
CA LEU A 75 -15.27 0.71 -9.23
C LEU A 75 -13.91 0.06 -8.94
N VAL A 76 -13.91 -1.02 -8.18
CA VAL A 76 -12.72 -1.77 -7.74
C VAL A 76 -12.45 -2.91 -8.72
N ASP A 77 -11.22 -3.03 -9.20
CA ASP A 77 -10.83 -4.10 -10.13
C ASP A 77 -11.06 -5.48 -9.52
N GLY A 78 -11.73 -6.35 -10.26
CA GLY A 78 -12.13 -7.69 -9.83
C GLY A 78 -13.47 -7.76 -9.10
N GLU A 79 -14.02 -6.65 -8.62
CA GLU A 79 -15.32 -6.64 -7.95
C GLU A 79 -16.48 -6.76 -8.95
N THR A 80 -17.59 -7.33 -8.49
CA THR A 80 -18.81 -7.49 -9.28
C THR A 80 -19.84 -6.45 -8.89
N TYR A 81 -20.51 -5.87 -9.87
CA TYR A 81 -21.55 -4.88 -9.68
C TYR A 81 -22.84 -5.32 -10.39
N THR A 82 -23.98 -5.22 -9.70
CA THR A 82 -25.29 -5.45 -10.30
C THR A 82 -25.81 -4.14 -10.88
N LEU A 83 -25.96 -4.08 -12.21
CA LEU A 83 -26.61 -2.99 -12.94
C LEU A 83 -28.08 -3.38 -13.21
N SER A 84 -29.05 -2.69 -12.60
CA SER A 84 -30.49 -2.87 -12.82
C SER A 84 -31.12 -1.63 -13.44
N PHE A 85 -32.09 -1.79 -14.34
CA PHE A 85 -32.82 -0.69 -14.98
C PHE A 85 -34.13 -1.17 -15.63
N ASP A 86 -35.13 -0.30 -15.68
CA ASP A 86 -36.32 -0.49 -16.50
C ASP A 86 -36.06 0.06 -17.91
N ALA A 87 -36.41 -0.70 -18.95
CA ALA A 87 -36.33 -0.21 -20.32
C ALA A 87 -37.41 -0.75 -21.25
N TYR A 88 -37.76 0.05 -22.26
CA TYR A 88 -38.69 -0.30 -23.33
C TYR A 88 -38.45 0.55 -24.59
N THR A 89 -39.08 0.14 -25.70
CA THR A 89 -39.06 0.84 -26.99
C THR A 89 -40.48 1.25 -27.42
N ALA A 90 -40.59 1.96 -28.54
CA ALA A 90 -41.85 2.40 -29.11
C ALA A 90 -42.85 1.24 -29.31
N THR A 91 -44.16 1.54 -29.16
CA THR A 91 -45.25 0.56 -29.26
C THR A 91 -45.18 -0.33 -30.51
N GLY A 92 -45.23 -1.64 -30.32
CA GLY A 92 -45.19 -2.66 -31.37
C GLY A 92 -43.82 -2.90 -32.00
N THR A 93 -42.72 -2.43 -31.39
CA THR A 93 -41.35 -2.60 -31.91
C THR A 93 -40.47 -3.42 -30.96
N THR A 94 -39.36 -3.92 -31.49
CA THR A 94 -38.26 -4.56 -30.76
C THR A 94 -36.95 -4.00 -31.28
N ARG A 95 -35.93 -3.87 -30.43
CA ARG A 95 -34.60 -3.38 -30.82
C ARG A 95 -33.55 -3.83 -29.83
N ASP A 96 -32.29 -3.82 -30.24
CA ASP A 96 -31.17 -4.08 -29.34
C ASP A 96 -30.54 -2.78 -28.80
N MET A 97 -29.92 -2.90 -27.63
CA MET A 97 -29.16 -1.89 -26.91
C MET A 97 -27.94 -2.56 -26.30
N VAL A 98 -26.80 -1.87 -26.26
CA VAL A 98 -25.60 -2.34 -25.56
C VAL A 98 -25.55 -1.65 -24.20
N VAL A 99 -25.43 -2.42 -23.13
CA VAL A 99 -25.44 -1.91 -21.76
C VAL A 99 -24.24 -2.46 -21.00
N GLY A 100 -23.58 -1.66 -20.16
CA GLY A 100 -22.49 -2.19 -19.36
C GLY A 100 -21.83 -1.23 -18.39
N ILE A 101 -20.69 -1.66 -17.88
CA ILE A 101 -19.73 -0.84 -17.12
C ILE A 101 -18.41 -0.78 -17.86
N GLY A 102 -17.69 0.34 -17.78
CA GLY A 102 -16.43 0.50 -18.49
C GLY A 102 -15.65 1.74 -18.06
N GLN A 103 -14.49 1.94 -18.66
CA GLN A 103 -13.67 3.13 -18.44
C GLN A 103 -14.40 4.39 -18.93
N ASP A 104 -14.38 5.43 -18.12
CA ASP A 104 -15.01 6.70 -18.45
C ASP A 104 -14.13 7.60 -19.34
N SER A 105 -12.82 7.34 -19.35
CA SER A 105 -11.85 8.02 -20.21
C SER A 105 -10.84 7.05 -20.86
N GLY A 106 -10.08 7.51 -21.86
CA GLY A 106 -8.99 6.75 -22.46
C GLY A 106 -9.42 5.71 -23.51
N ALA A 107 -9.10 4.44 -23.29
CA ALA A 107 -9.34 3.35 -24.26
C ALA A 107 -10.80 2.89 -24.32
N PHE A 108 -11.65 3.35 -23.40
CA PHE A 108 -13.07 3.00 -23.28
C PHE A 108 -13.32 1.48 -23.24
N ALA A 109 -12.40 0.74 -22.62
CA ALA A 109 -12.59 -0.68 -22.39
C ALA A 109 -13.82 -0.87 -21.48
N ALA A 110 -14.72 -1.78 -21.85
CA ALA A 110 -15.99 -1.96 -21.16
C ALA A 110 -16.42 -3.43 -21.18
N ASN A 111 -17.13 -3.83 -20.13
CA ASN A 111 -17.86 -5.08 -20.05
C ASN A 111 -19.33 -4.81 -20.30
N THR A 112 -19.79 -5.25 -21.47
CA THR A 112 -21.12 -4.93 -21.98
C THR A 112 -21.92 -6.18 -22.32
N VAL A 113 -23.24 -6.08 -22.17
CA VAL A 113 -24.24 -7.06 -22.58
C VAL A 113 -25.14 -6.44 -23.65
N ILE A 114 -25.60 -7.25 -24.61
CA ILE A 114 -26.62 -6.83 -25.56
C ILE A 114 -28.00 -7.16 -24.98
N THR A 115 -28.84 -6.14 -24.84
CA THR A 115 -30.18 -6.22 -24.27
C THR A 115 -31.22 -5.95 -25.36
N SER A 116 -32.10 -6.92 -25.60
CA SER A 116 -33.22 -6.79 -26.54
C SER A 116 -34.45 -6.21 -25.83
N LEU A 117 -34.91 -5.05 -26.29
CA LEU A 117 -36.08 -4.35 -25.78
C LEU A 117 -37.35 -4.71 -26.55
N THR A 118 -38.49 -4.62 -25.85
CA THR A 118 -39.84 -4.72 -26.42
C THR A 118 -40.66 -3.47 -26.09
N ASP A 119 -41.91 -3.39 -26.53
CA ASP A 119 -42.84 -2.32 -26.17
C ASP A 119 -43.47 -2.47 -24.77
N VAL A 120 -42.97 -3.41 -23.98
CA VAL A 120 -43.36 -3.64 -22.59
C VAL A 120 -42.21 -3.23 -21.68
N VAL A 121 -42.51 -2.35 -20.72
CA VAL A 121 -41.59 -1.99 -19.63
C VAL A 121 -41.09 -3.27 -18.97
N THR A 122 -39.79 -3.48 -18.98
CA THR A 122 -39.15 -4.67 -18.42
C THR A 122 -37.97 -4.21 -17.57
N ASN A 123 -37.89 -4.71 -16.34
CA ASN A 123 -36.72 -4.56 -15.50
C ASN A 123 -35.64 -5.55 -15.96
N PHE A 124 -34.48 -5.04 -16.33
CA PHE A 124 -33.28 -5.79 -16.66
C PHE A 124 -32.29 -5.68 -15.51
N SER A 125 -31.54 -6.75 -15.26
CA SER A 125 -30.51 -6.80 -14.23
C SER A 125 -29.34 -7.66 -14.71
N TYR A 126 -28.13 -7.13 -14.63
CA TYR A 126 -26.90 -7.79 -15.07
C TYR A 126 -25.80 -7.62 -14.02
N ASP A 127 -25.14 -8.73 -13.69
CA ASP A 127 -23.91 -8.72 -12.89
C ASP A 127 -22.72 -8.58 -13.82
N LEU A 128 -21.93 -7.52 -13.59
CA LEU A 128 -20.80 -7.15 -14.41
C LEU A 128 -19.55 -7.02 -13.53
N VAL A 129 -18.50 -7.74 -13.88
CA VAL A 129 -17.21 -7.66 -13.18
C VAL A 129 -16.45 -6.43 -13.69
N ALA A 130 -15.89 -5.60 -12.82
CA ALA A 130 -14.99 -4.52 -13.22
C ALA A 130 -13.60 -5.11 -13.50
N ASN A 131 -13.30 -5.54 -14.74
CA ASN A 131 -12.00 -6.15 -15.10
C ASN A 131 -11.39 -5.62 -16.41
N TYR A 132 -11.72 -4.39 -16.78
CA TYR A 132 -11.34 -3.75 -18.05
C TYR A 132 -10.06 -2.89 -17.97
N GLY A 133 -9.18 -3.18 -17.01
CA GLY A 133 -7.85 -2.56 -16.85
C GLY A 133 -7.89 -1.26 -16.04
N SER A 134 -7.22 -1.27 -14.89
CA SER A 134 -7.11 -0.17 -13.91
C SER A 134 -8.45 0.39 -13.40
N ALA A 135 -9.36 -0.49 -12.97
CA ALA A 135 -10.47 -0.11 -12.10
C ALA A 135 -9.92 0.15 -10.68
N GLY A 136 -9.58 1.40 -10.35
CA GLY A 136 -8.94 1.69 -9.06
C GLY A 136 -8.71 3.17 -8.71
N ALA A 137 -9.20 4.10 -9.51
CA ALA A 137 -9.31 5.53 -9.21
C ALA A 137 -10.51 6.03 -10.04
N MET A 138 -11.32 6.96 -9.52
CA MET A 138 -12.54 7.51 -10.16
C MET A 138 -12.44 7.63 -11.69
N ASN A 139 -12.83 6.59 -12.44
CA ASN A 139 -12.65 6.52 -13.91
C ASN A 139 -13.49 5.38 -14.53
N SER A 140 -14.54 4.94 -13.84
CA SER A 140 -15.51 3.99 -14.39
C SER A 140 -16.84 4.67 -14.67
N ARG A 141 -17.63 4.09 -15.56
CA ARG A 141 -18.97 4.55 -15.92
C ARG A 141 -19.94 3.40 -16.09
N VAL A 142 -21.23 3.69 -15.96
CA VAL A 142 -22.31 2.92 -16.60
C VAL A 142 -22.57 3.48 -17.99
N VAL A 143 -22.82 2.60 -18.97
CA VAL A 143 -23.04 2.97 -20.37
C VAL A 143 -24.25 2.27 -20.97
N PHE A 144 -25.05 3.02 -21.72
CA PHE A 144 -26.15 2.57 -22.57
C PHE A 144 -25.96 3.11 -23.99
N ASP A 145 -25.56 2.24 -24.90
CA ASP A 145 -25.28 2.53 -26.30
C ASP A 145 -26.42 1.99 -27.18
N MET A 146 -27.08 2.89 -27.92
CA MET A 146 -28.37 2.61 -28.56
C MET A 146 -28.46 3.09 -30.03
N GLY A 147 -27.39 3.63 -30.61
CA GLY A 147 -27.38 4.19 -31.97
C GLY A 147 -27.54 3.20 -33.13
N ALA A 148 -27.51 1.88 -32.89
CA ALA A 148 -27.48 0.85 -33.93
C ALA A 148 -28.78 0.72 -34.76
N GLU A 149 -29.91 1.16 -34.22
CA GLU A 149 -31.23 1.04 -34.83
C GLU A 149 -32.04 2.34 -34.66
N THR A 150 -32.88 2.69 -35.64
CA THR A 150 -33.74 3.88 -35.53
C THR A 150 -34.93 3.63 -34.62
N GLY A 151 -35.32 4.64 -33.83
CA GLY A 151 -36.50 4.59 -32.97
C GLY A 151 -36.23 5.13 -31.57
N PHE A 152 -37.25 5.10 -30.72
CA PHE A 152 -37.16 5.54 -29.33
C PHE A 152 -36.60 4.46 -28.41
N VAL A 153 -35.87 4.88 -27.38
CA VAL A 153 -35.51 4.07 -26.21
C VAL A 153 -35.91 4.85 -24.98
N PHE A 154 -36.56 4.17 -24.05
CA PHE A 154 -36.91 4.72 -22.74
C PHE A 154 -36.19 3.91 -21.68
N ILE A 155 -35.51 4.59 -20.77
CA ILE A 155 -34.74 4.00 -19.66
C ILE A 155 -35.15 4.71 -18.37
N ASP A 156 -35.35 3.93 -17.31
CA ASP A 156 -35.77 4.42 -16.00
C ASP A 156 -35.24 3.52 -14.88
N ASN A 157 -35.32 3.96 -13.62
CA ASN A 157 -34.95 3.23 -12.40
C ASN A 157 -33.57 2.57 -12.45
N VAL A 158 -32.57 3.29 -12.97
CA VAL A 158 -31.22 2.77 -13.13
C VAL A 158 -30.48 2.74 -11.80
N SER A 159 -29.89 1.59 -11.48
CA SER A 159 -29.05 1.40 -10.29
C SER A 159 -27.84 0.56 -10.61
N LEU A 160 -26.68 0.96 -10.09
CA LEU A 160 -25.47 0.15 -10.07
C LEU A 160 -25.08 -0.06 -8.62
N THR A 161 -25.01 -1.30 -8.18
CA THR A 161 -24.74 -1.58 -6.77
C THR A 161 -23.56 -2.53 -6.65
N LEU A 162 -22.62 -2.23 -5.75
CA LEU A 162 -21.54 -3.16 -5.44
C LEU A 162 -22.15 -4.43 -4.88
N VAL A 163 -21.87 -5.56 -5.50
CA VAL A 163 -22.17 -6.86 -4.91
C VAL A 163 -21.13 -7.04 -3.81
N GLY A 164 -21.39 -6.44 -2.64
CA GLY A 164 -20.45 -6.39 -1.52
C GLY A 164 -19.96 -7.79 -1.23
N GLY A 165 -18.65 -8.01 -1.41
CA GLY A 165 -17.97 -9.27 -1.12
C GLY A 165 -18.77 -10.49 -1.56
N SER A 166 -18.55 -10.92 -2.81
CA SER A 166 -19.09 -12.14 -3.43
C SER A 166 -20.62 -12.23 -3.49
N GLY A 167 -21.15 -12.23 -4.72
CA GLY A 167 -22.41 -12.94 -4.97
C GLY A 167 -22.25 -14.40 -4.52
N PRO A 168 -23.34 -15.10 -4.13
CA PRO A 168 -23.30 -16.40 -3.46
C PRO A 168 -22.33 -17.35 -4.18
N THR A 169 -21.17 -17.60 -3.57
CA THR A 169 -20.19 -18.57 -4.08
C THR A 169 -20.18 -19.77 -3.17
N CYS A 170 -19.92 -20.93 -3.76
CA CYS A 170 -19.82 -22.18 -3.02
C CYS A 170 -18.53 -22.29 -2.17
N THR A 171 -17.95 -21.16 -1.73
CA THR A 171 -16.66 -21.06 -1.02
C THR A 171 -16.50 -19.76 -0.20
N ASP A 172 -17.53 -18.94 -0.01
CA ASP A 172 -17.40 -17.63 0.67
C ASP A 172 -17.63 -17.67 2.20
N GLY A 173 -17.92 -18.84 2.76
CA GLY A 173 -18.09 -19.09 4.18
C GLY A 173 -19.45 -18.66 4.71
N ILE A 174 -20.41 -18.31 3.84
CA ILE A 174 -21.72 -17.77 4.22
C ILE A 174 -22.81 -18.61 3.53
N GLN A 175 -23.83 -19.07 4.27
CA GLN A 175 -24.98 -19.76 3.65
C GLN A 175 -25.94 -18.76 3.00
N ASN A 176 -25.76 -18.47 1.71
CA ASN A 176 -26.55 -17.49 0.97
C ASN A 176 -27.02 -18.05 -0.40
N GLY A 177 -27.84 -17.30 -1.16
CA GLY A 177 -28.36 -17.78 -2.45
C GLY A 177 -29.35 -18.95 -2.35
N ASP A 178 -29.16 -20.00 -3.16
CA ASP A 178 -30.00 -21.22 -3.15
C ASP A 178 -29.38 -22.40 -2.39
N GLU A 179 -28.33 -22.14 -1.64
CA GLU A 179 -27.57 -23.10 -0.84
C GLU A 179 -28.41 -23.75 0.26
N THR A 180 -28.11 -25.02 0.56
CA THR A 180 -28.77 -25.76 1.64
C THR A 180 -27.88 -25.97 2.88
N GLY A 181 -26.68 -25.38 2.87
CA GLY A 181 -25.69 -25.30 3.94
C GLY A 181 -24.59 -24.31 3.55
N VAL A 182 -23.72 -23.89 4.47
CA VAL A 182 -22.64 -22.93 4.19
C VAL A 182 -21.80 -23.41 3.00
N ASP A 183 -21.77 -22.63 1.91
CA ASP A 183 -21.01 -22.89 0.68
C ASP A 183 -21.39 -24.17 -0.08
N CYS A 184 -22.59 -24.72 0.18
CA CYS A 184 -22.99 -26.00 -0.41
C CYS A 184 -24.49 -26.16 -0.60
N GLY A 185 -24.88 -27.10 -1.47
CA GLY A 185 -26.28 -27.39 -1.73
C GLY A 185 -26.91 -26.45 -2.77
N GLY A 186 -28.23 -26.55 -2.93
CA GLY A 186 -28.91 -25.82 -4.00
C GLY A 186 -28.69 -26.39 -5.40
N THR A 187 -29.03 -25.59 -6.41
CA THR A 187 -28.86 -25.88 -7.84
C THR A 187 -27.54 -25.36 -8.40
N SER A 188 -26.93 -24.40 -7.71
CA SER A 188 -25.70 -23.70 -8.12
C SER A 188 -24.42 -24.33 -7.55
N CYS A 189 -24.49 -24.91 -6.35
CA CYS A 189 -23.34 -25.46 -5.62
C CYS A 189 -23.32 -26.98 -5.54
N ALA A 190 -22.14 -27.53 -5.25
CA ALA A 190 -22.01 -28.97 -5.01
C ALA A 190 -22.94 -29.36 -3.84
N PRO A 191 -23.67 -30.49 -3.91
CA PRO A 191 -24.58 -30.89 -2.83
C PRO A 191 -23.85 -30.85 -1.49
N CYS A 192 -24.45 -30.24 -0.48
CA CYS A 192 -23.90 -30.32 0.86
C CYS A 192 -23.58 -31.75 1.20
N ALA A 193 -22.33 -31.98 1.61
CA ALA A 193 -21.95 -33.25 2.17
C ALA A 193 -22.91 -33.48 3.34
N ALA A 194 -23.89 -34.36 3.14
CA ALA A 194 -24.73 -34.83 4.23
C ALA A 194 -23.79 -35.19 5.37
N ALA A 195 -24.05 -34.71 6.60
CA ALA A 195 -23.22 -34.92 7.78
C ALA A 195 -22.75 -36.37 7.80
N THR A 196 -21.57 -36.59 7.24
CA THR A 196 -21.06 -37.91 6.94
C THR A 196 -20.09 -38.12 8.07
N ASN A 197 -20.37 -39.13 8.87
CA ASN A 197 -19.43 -39.57 9.88
C ASN A 197 -18.07 -39.73 9.17
N LEU A 198 -17.10 -38.92 9.58
CA LEU A 198 -15.76 -38.93 9.00
C LEU A 198 -15.02 -40.21 9.35
N LEU A 199 -15.53 -40.94 10.34
CA LEU A 199 -15.02 -42.23 10.76
C LEU A 199 -15.69 -43.36 9.99
N THR A 200 -14.91 -44.39 9.71
CA THR A 200 -15.41 -45.64 9.14
C THR A 200 -15.27 -46.77 10.16
N ASN A 201 -16.25 -47.68 10.20
CA ASN A 201 -16.29 -48.80 11.16
C ASN A 201 -16.21 -48.32 12.63
N GLY A 202 -16.84 -47.19 12.95
CA GLY A 202 -16.92 -46.66 14.33
C GLY A 202 -17.90 -47.41 15.23
N ASP A 203 -18.83 -48.14 14.62
CA ASP A 203 -19.75 -49.11 15.22
C ASP A 203 -19.11 -50.51 15.38
N PHE A 204 -17.89 -50.72 14.88
CA PHE A 204 -17.13 -51.98 14.95
C PHE A 204 -17.80 -53.25 14.39
N GLU A 205 -18.98 -53.14 13.77
CA GLU A 205 -19.81 -54.26 13.29
C GLU A 205 -19.18 -55.09 12.16
N THR A 206 -18.07 -54.63 11.59
CA THR A 206 -17.29 -55.47 10.67
C THR A 206 -16.58 -56.64 11.39
N GLY A 207 -16.50 -56.60 12.73
CA GLY A 207 -15.75 -57.55 13.55
C GLY A 207 -14.24 -57.51 13.30
N THR A 208 -13.75 -56.48 12.62
CA THR A 208 -12.34 -56.29 12.29
C THR A 208 -11.86 -54.93 12.79
N ALA A 209 -10.60 -54.87 13.23
CA ALA A 209 -10.02 -53.64 13.80
C ALA A 209 -9.83 -52.53 12.75
N ALA A 210 -9.52 -52.86 11.49
CA ALA A 210 -9.27 -51.83 10.47
C ALA A 210 -10.52 -50.96 10.20
N PRO A 211 -10.39 -49.63 10.05
CA PRO A 211 -9.16 -48.84 9.98
C PRO A 211 -8.64 -48.31 11.33
N TRP A 212 -9.19 -48.74 12.45
CA TRP A 212 -8.68 -48.39 13.78
C TRP A 212 -7.31 -49.01 14.04
N GLY A 213 -6.42 -48.19 14.57
CA GLY A 213 -5.08 -48.54 15.01
C GLY A 213 -4.91 -48.39 16.51
N GLY A 214 -3.67 -48.58 16.98
CA GLY A 214 -3.34 -48.64 18.40
C GLY A 214 -3.27 -50.07 18.93
N ASN A 215 -2.71 -50.22 20.12
CA ASN A 215 -2.57 -51.55 20.75
C ASN A 215 -3.85 -52.03 21.44
N ALA A 216 -4.89 -51.18 21.52
CA ALA A 216 -6.21 -51.49 22.06
C ALA A 216 -7.27 -51.77 20.97
N ALA A 217 -6.90 -51.77 19.69
CA ALA A 217 -7.80 -52.07 18.58
C ALA A 217 -8.16 -53.57 18.56
N ASN A 218 -9.27 -53.90 19.21
CA ASN A 218 -9.73 -55.27 19.43
C ASN A 218 -11.27 -55.34 19.48
N PRO A 219 -11.95 -55.32 18.32
CA PRO A 219 -13.38 -55.59 18.25
C PRO A 219 -13.72 -57.02 18.68
N VAL A 220 -14.69 -57.15 19.57
CA VAL A 220 -15.20 -58.43 20.09
C VAL A 220 -16.73 -58.43 20.09
N ASP A 221 -17.33 -59.58 19.88
CA ASP A 221 -18.78 -59.78 20.07
C ASP A 221 -19.10 -59.56 21.56
N ASP A 222 -20.07 -58.67 21.85
CA ASP A 222 -20.50 -58.34 23.22
C ASP A 222 -21.21 -59.51 23.93
N GLY A 223 -21.38 -60.63 23.23
CA GLY A 223 -22.04 -61.85 23.69
C GLY A 223 -23.50 -61.93 23.26
N SER A 224 -24.02 -60.92 22.57
CA SER A 224 -25.35 -60.93 21.96
C SER A 224 -25.40 -61.73 20.66
N GLY A 225 -24.26 -61.91 19.98
CA GLY A 225 -24.19 -62.51 18.65
C GLY A 225 -24.64 -61.58 17.52
N SER A 226 -24.85 -60.29 17.82
CA SER A 226 -25.37 -59.30 16.88
C SER A 226 -24.75 -57.90 17.00
N ASN A 227 -23.84 -57.67 17.96
CA ASN A 227 -23.17 -56.39 18.18
C ASN A 227 -21.69 -56.63 18.50
N PHE A 228 -20.81 -55.86 17.89
CA PHE A 228 -19.38 -55.86 18.15
C PHE A 228 -18.97 -54.56 18.84
N VAL A 229 -18.19 -54.66 19.90
CA VAL A 229 -17.64 -53.49 20.60
C VAL A 229 -16.12 -53.56 20.61
N ASN A 230 -15.43 -52.43 20.61
CA ASN A 230 -13.99 -52.45 20.85
C ASN A 230 -13.72 -52.69 22.35
N GLN A 231 -13.05 -53.80 22.68
CA GLN A 231 -12.69 -54.16 24.05
C GLN A 231 -11.19 -54.00 24.31
N ALA A 232 -10.84 -53.14 25.25
CA ALA A 232 -9.49 -53.02 25.80
C ALA A 232 -9.40 -53.69 27.19
N ASP A 233 -8.43 -54.60 27.39
CA ASP A 233 -8.11 -55.21 28.70
C ASP A 233 -6.80 -54.61 29.25
N ILE A 234 -6.91 -53.71 30.22
CA ILE A 234 -5.75 -53.08 30.83
C ILE A 234 -5.29 -53.90 32.04
N GLN A 235 -4.27 -54.72 31.83
CA GLN A 235 -3.73 -55.65 32.84
C GLN A 235 -2.79 -54.98 33.86
N ALA A 236 -2.20 -53.84 33.50
CA ALA A 236 -1.34 -53.05 34.36
C ALA A 236 -1.55 -51.55 34.09
N ALA A 237 -1.72 -50.76 35.15
CA ALA A 237 -1.83 -49.31 35.05
C ALA A 237 -0.46 -48.70 34.70
N GLY A 238 -0.46 -47.76 33.76
CA GLY A 238 0.71 -47.04 33.25
C GLY A 238 0.36 -45.60 32.89
N ASN A 239 1.01 -45.05 31.88
CA ASN A 239 0.60 -43.77 31.30
C ASN A 239 -0.73 -43.93 30.54
N PRO A 240 -1.57 -42.88 30.45
CA PRO A 240 -2.83 -42.94 29.71
C PRO A 240 -2.70 -43.47 28.27
N TRP A 241 -1.67 -43.05 27.54
CA TRP A 241 -1.43 -43.45 26.13
C TRP A 241 -0.76 -44.83 25.97
N ASP A 242 -0.35 -45.49 27.06
CA ASP A 242 0.27 -46.83 27.00
C ASP A 242 -0.71 -47.89 26.46
N VAL A 243 -2.02 -47.63 26.58
CA VAL A 243 -3.10 -48.39 25.93
C VAL A 243 -3.97 -47.42 25.15
N ASN A 244 -3.93 -47.48 23.82
CA ASN A 244 -4.63 -46.54 22.95
C ASN A 244 -5.40 -47.19 21.80
N LEU A 245 -6.47 -46.51 21.40
CA LEU A 245 -7.27 -46.76 20.20
C LEU A 245 -7.37 -45.45 19.41
N ALA A 246 -7.07 -45.47 18.12
CA ALA A 246 -7.14 -44.26 17.30
C ALA A 246 -7.51 -44.56 15.84
N GLN A 247 -8.11 -43.58 15.15
CA GLN A 247 -8.32 -43.61 13.71
C GLN A 247 -7.88 -42.28 13.11
N THR A 248 -7.03 -42.31 12.09
CA THR A 248 -6.55 -41.12 11.37
C THR A 248 -7.66 -40.53 10.51
N VAL A 249 -7.79 -39.21 10.53
CA VAL A 249 -8.80 -38.42 9.79
C VAL A 249 -8.16 -37.11 9.31
N THR A 250 -8.71 -36.50 8.26
CA THR A 250 -8.32 -35.16 7.82
C THR A 250 -9.36 -34.17 8.33
N LEU A 251 -8.94 -33.14 9.06
CA LEU A 251 -9.80 -32.08 9.57
C LEU A 251 -9.36 -30.72 9.01
N ALA A 252 -10.21 -29.70 9.15
CA ALA A 252 -9.91 -28.33 8.76
C ALA A 252 -9.61 -27.48 10.00
N ALA A 253 -8.68 -26.52 9.87
CA ALA A 253 -8.33 -25.59 10.94
C ALA A 253 -9.52 -24.66 11.25
N GLY A 254 -9.76 -24.38 12.53
CA GLY A 254 -10.85 -23.48 12.96
C GLY A 254 -12.25 -24.10 12.93
N GLU A 255 -12.44 -25.23 12.26
CA GLU A 255 -13.73 -25.93 12.19
C GLU A 255 -14.08 -26.65 13.51
N THR A 256 -15.38 -26.74 13.79
CA THR A 256 -15.92 -27.43 14.97
C THR A 256 -16.57 -28.75 14.58
N TYR A 257 -16.19 -29.82 15.28
CA TYR A 257 -16.70 -31.17 15.04
C TYR A 257 -17.46 -31.69 16.27
N GLU A 258 -18.57 -32.39 16.05
CA GLU A 258 -19.25 -33.16 17.08
C GLU A 258 -18.63 -34.56 17.12
N PHE A 259 -17.94 -34.83 18.22
CA PHE A 259 -17.33 -36.10 18.56
C PHE A 259 -18.23 -36.85 19.54
N SER A 260 -18.79 -37.98 19.11
CA SER A 260 -19.72 -38.79 19.90
C SER A 260 -19.29 -40.25 19.94
N PHE A 261 -19.50 -40.94 21.07
CA PHE A 261 -19.23 -42.37 21.23
C PHE A 261 -19.98 -42.97 22.43
N VAL A 262 -20.22 -44.27 22.41
CA VAL A 262 -20.68 -45.05 23.56
C VAL A 262 -19.48 -45.65 24.29
N ALA A 263 -19.41 -45.50 25.62
CA ALA A 263 -18.37 -46.15 26.40
C ALA A 263 -18.85 -46.62 27.79
N TYR A 264 -18.24 -47.70 28.28
CA TYR A 264 -18.50 -48.27 29.61
C TYR A 264 -17.34 -49.17 30.10
N THR A 265 -17.41 -49.59 31.37
CA THR A 265 -16.43 -50.48 32.01
C THR A 265 -17.08 -51.72 32.65
N SER A 266 -16.28 -52.51 33.37
CA SER A 266 -16.71 -53.76 34.01
C SER A 266 -17.85 -53.55 35.02
N THR A 267 -18.72 -54.54 35.17
CA THR A 267 -19.86 -54.53 36.12
C THR A 267 -19.44 -54.11 37.53
N GLY A 268 -20.10 -53.08 38.06
CA GLY A 268 -19.85 -52.50 39.38
C GLY A 268 -18.57 -51.65 39.51
N ALA A 269 -17.89 -51.32 38.40
CA ALA A 269 -16.69 -50.48 38.40
C ALA A 269 -16.96 -49.07 37.86
N THR A 270 -16.08 -48.13 38.20
CA THR A 270 -15.99 -46.80 37.61
C THR A 270 -14.54 -46.50 37.31
N ARG A 271 -14.26 -45.79 36.21
CA ARG A 271 -12.90 -45.40 35.81
C ARG A 271 -12.91 -44.18 34.92
N SER A 272 -11.76 -43.55 34.71
CA SER A 272 -11.59 -42.51 33.69
C SER A 272 -10.99 -43.06 32.40
N MET A 273 -11.17 -42.31 31.31
CA MET A 273 -10.35 -42.39 30.11
C MET A 273 -10.11 -40.99 29.55
N VAL A 274 -9.20 -40.87 28.59
CA VAL A 274 -8.98 -39.63 27.82
C VAL A 274 -9.52 -39.89 26.41
N ALA A 275 -10.34 -38.98 25.88
CA ALA A 275 -10.90 -39.11 24.53
C ALA A 275 -10.89 -37.76 23.81
N GLY A 276 -10.61 -37.73 22.50
CA GLY A 276 -10.70 -36.50 21.73
C GLY A 276 -10.08 -36.55 20.35
N ILE A 277 -9.68 -35.38 19.83
CA ILE A 277 -9.06 -35.20 18.52
C ILE A 277 -7.67 -34.59 18.66
N GLY A 278 -6.74 -34.94 17.78
CA GLY A 278 -5.39 -34.38 17.81
C GLY A 278 -4.52 -34.79 16.64
N GLU A 279 -3.26 -34.36 16.65
CA GLU A 279 -2.29 -34.65 15.61
C GLU A 279 -1.88 -36.13 15.60
N ALA A 280 -1.82 -36.73 14.42
CA ALA A 280 -1.41 -38.13 14.22
C ALA A 280 0.12 -38.32 14.13
N ALA A 281 0.88 -37.23 14.06
CA ALA A 281 2.34 -37.21 13.90
C ALA A 281 3.03 -36.33 14.98
N ASP A 282 4.34 -36.10 14.84
CA ASP A 282 5.21 -35.51 15.87
C ASP A 282 4.64 -34.24 16.53
N ASN A 283 4.79 -34.16 17.86
CA ASN A 283 4.20 -33.24 18.86
C ASN A 283 2.89 -33.71 19.49
N PHE A 284 2.05 -34.47 18.78
CA PHE A 284 0.83 -35.11 19.32
C PHE A 284 -0.10 -34.17 20.09
N ASP A 285 -0.15 -32.89 19.69
CA ASP A 285 -1.06 -31.92 20.29
C ASP A 285 -2.51 -32.38 20.10
N ALA A 286 -3.33 -32.25 21.14
CA ALA A 286 -4.67 -32.78 21.14
C ALA A 286 -5.62 -31.98 22.03
N ILE A 287 -6.88 -31.94 21.61
CA ILE A 287 -8.02 -31.46 22.39
C ILE A 287 -8.69 -32.70 22.95
N THR A 288 -8.72 -32.81 24.28
CA THR A 288 -9.17 -34.04 24.94
C THR A 288 -10.10 -33.74 26.10
N GLU A 289 -11.00 -34.69 26.33
CA GLU A 289 -11.93 -34.74 27.44
C GLU A 289 -11.68 -35.97 28.29
N ASN A 290 -12.11 -35.92 29.55
CA ASN A 290 -11.90 -36.98 30.54
C ASN A 290 -13.22 -37.62 30.99
N PRO A 291 -13.91 -38.40 30.13
CA PRO A 291 -15.16 -39.05 30.51
C PRO A 291 -14.97 -40.03 31.66
N ALA A 292 -15.89 -39.97 32.63
CA ALA A 292 -15.99 -40.93 33.72
C ALA A 292 -16.93 -42.08 33.32
N LEU A 293 -16.36 -43.27 33.15
CA LEU A 293 -17.07 -44.48 32.77
C LEU A 293 -17.67 -45.18 33.99
N THR A 294 -18.85 -45.76 33.79
CA THR A 294 -19.54 -46.65 34.74
C THR A 294 -19.78 -48.01 34.07
N ASP A 295 -20.45 -48.93 34.78
CA ASP A 295 -20.88 -50.20 34.20
C ASP A 295 -22.14 -50.11 33.32
N VAL A 296 -22.62 -48.89 33.06
CA VAL A 296 -23.76 -48.61 32.18
C VAL A 296 -23.23 -47.99 30.88
N PRO A 297 -23.51 -48.59 29.69
CA PRO A 297 -23.24 -47.97 28.40
C PRO A 297 -23.81 -46.55 28.35
N THR A 298 -22.94 -45.57 28.16
CA THR A 298 -23.29 -44.15 28.16
C THR A 298 -22.74 -43.52 26.89
N THR A 299 -23.59 -42.76 26.20
CA THR A 299 -23.16 -41.92 25.08
C THR A 299 -22.53 -40.64 25.62
N PHE A 300 -21.32 -40.35 25.17
CA PHE A 300 -20.62 -39.10 25.41
C PHE A 300 -20.57 -38.31 24.11
N THR A 301 -20.84 -37.01 24.18
CA THR A 301 -20.88 -36.12 23.02
C THR A 301 -20.18 -34.82 23.38
N TYR A 302 -19.25 -34.39 22.52
CA TYR A 302 -18.42 -33.21 22.71
C TYR A 302 -18.31 -32.44 21.40
N GLN A 303 -18.29 -31.11 21.48
CA GLN A 303 -17.91 -30.27 20.34
C GLN A 303 -16.45 -29.86 20.50
N MET A 304 -15.64 -30.08 19.46
CA MET A 304 -14.20 -29.85 19.48
C MET A 304 -13.78 -28.99 18.29
N THR A 305 -13.26 -27.79 18.58
CA THR A 305 -12.79 -26.83 17.58
C THR A 305 -11.29 -27.00 17.34
N VAL A 306 -10.89 -27.30 16.10
CA VAL A 306 -9.48 -27.60 15.77
C VAL A 306 -8.57 -26.38 15.99
N ASN A 307 -7.66 -26.47 16.96
CA ASN A 307 -6.76 -25.38 17.36
C ASN A 307 -5.25 -25.77 17.38
N TYR A 308 -4.89 -26.91 16.77
CA TYR A 308 -3.52 -27.39 16.61
C TYR A 308 -3.03 -27.25 15.15
N ASN A 309 -1.73 -27.42 14.91
CA ASN A 309 -1.07 -26.88 13.72
C ASN A 309 -1.12 -27.81 12.49
N ASP A 310 -1.09 -29.13 12.67
CA ASP A 310 -1.23 -30.11 11.57
C ASP A 310 -2.63 -30.74 11.53
N PHE A 311 -3.54 -30.07 10.82
CA PHE A 311 -4.93 -30.52 10.65
C PHE A 311 -5.10 -31.57 9.54
N ALA A 312 -4.17 -31.63 8.57
CA ALA A 312 -4.22 -32.58 7.45
C ALA A 312 -3.98 -34.02 7.91
N ASN A 313 -3.16 -34.21 8.95
CA ASN A 313 -2.87 -35.49 9.59
C ASN A 313 -3.46 -35.57 11.00
N SER A 314 -4.78 -35.45 11.14
CA SER A 314 -5.47 -35.56 12.44
C SER A 314 -5.82 -37.01 12.81
N ARG A 315 -6.26 -37.23 14.05
CA ARG A 315 -6.83 -38.49 14.53
C ARG A 315 -7.93 -38.24 15.56
N VAL A 316 -8.88 -39.17 15.63
CA VAL A 316 -9.64 -39.44 16.87
C VAL A 316 -8.81 -40.36 17.75
N LEU A 317 -8.80 -40.12 19.05
CA LEU A 317 -8.00 -40.89 20.03
C LEU A 317 -8.79 -41.25 21.29
N PHE A 318 -8.49 -42.42 21.83
CA PHE A 318 -8.89 -42.89 23.15
C PHE A 318 -7.68 -43.47 23.87
N ASP A 319 -7.30 -42.85 25.00
CA ASP A 319 -6.16 -43.23 25.83
C ASP A 319 -6.66 -43.76 27.19
N MET A 320 -6.35 -45.02 27.48
CA MET A 320 -7.03 -45.83 28.51
C MET A 320 -6.06 -46.52 29.49
N GLY A 321 -4.75 -46.30 29.39
CA GLY A 321 -3.73 -47.03 30.14
C GLY A 321 -3.59 -46.67 31.63
N ALA A 322 -4.21 -45.58 32.08
CA ALA A 322 -4.02 -45.04 33.44
C ALA A 322 -4.58 -45.92 34.57
N GLU A 323 -5.54 -46.80 34.28
CA GLU A 323 -6.23 -47.62 35.27
C GLU A 323 -6.41 -49.06 34.75
N THR A 324 -6.28 -50.04 35.64
CA THR A 324 -6.52 -51.45 35.30
C THR A 324 -8.00 -51.76 35.15
N GLY A 325 -8.34 -52.66 34.24
CA GLY A 325 -9.71 -53.12 33.99
C GLY A 325 -10.13 -52.96 32.53
N PHE A 326 -11.36 -53.35 32.23
CA PHE A 326 -11.87 -53.30 30.86
C PHE A 326 -12.41 -51.92 30.49
N VAL A 327 -12.25 -51.54 29.22
CA VAL A 327 -13.00 -50.47 28.56
C VAL A 327 -13.65 -51.03 27.32
N PHE A 328 -14.92 -50.71 27.15
CA PHE A 328 -15.70 -51.01 25.95
C PHE A 328 -16.08 -49.71 25.27
N ILE A 329 -15.85 -49.61 23.96
CA ILE A 329 -16.16 -48.44 23.12
C ILE A 329 -16.99 -48.92 21.93
N ASP A 330 -18.02 -48.18 21.58
CA ASP A 330 -18.91 -48.46 20.47
C ASP A 330 -19.49 -47.16 19.87
N ASP A 331 -20.13 -47.26 18.70
CA ASP A 331 -20.85 -46.17 18.02
C ASP A 331 -20.07 -44.85 17.92
N VAL A 332 -18.80 -44.91 17.51
CA VAL A 332 -17.96 -43.71 17.41
C VAL A 332 -18.28 -42.92 16.14
N SER A 333 -18.61 -41.64 16.32
CA SER A 333 -18.83 -40.70 15.24
C SER A 333 -18.05 -39.40 15.42
N LEU A 334 -17.53 -38.89 14.31
CA LEU A 334 -17.01 -37.54 14.19
C LEU A 334 -17.68 -36.87 13.00
N THR A 335 -18.53 -35.90 13.26
CA THR A 335 -19.28 -35.18 12.22
C THR A 335 -18.94 -33.70 12.28
N LEU A 336 -18.67 -33.08 11.13
CA LEU A 336 -18.55 -31.62 11.05
C LEU A 336 -19.86 -31.01 11.55
N VAL A 337 -19.77 -30.06 12.49
CA VAL A 337 -20.94 -29.31 12.95
C VAL A 337 -21.23 -28.23 11.91
N GLY A 338 -21.85 -28.63 10.79
CA GLY A 338 -22.46 -27.68 9.87
C GLY A 338 -23.82 -27.26 10.42
N GLY A 339 -23.88 -26.06 11.00
CA GLY A 339 -25.09 -25.33 11.38
C GLY A 339 -26.09 -26.09 12.27
N SER A 340 -26.06 -25.85 13.58
CA SER A 340 -27.28 -26.02 14.39
C SER A 340 -28.41 -25.20 13.77
N GLY A 341 -29.64 -25.71 13.83
CA GLY A 341 -30.81 -24.99 13.32
C GLY A 341 -30.92 -23.58 13.92
N PRO A 342 -31.57 -22.65 13.19
CA PRO A 342 -31.52 -21.21 13.48
C PRO A 342 -31.94 -20.90 14.91
N THR A 343 -31.13 -20.13 15.63
CA THR A 343 -31.46 -19.60 16.96
C THR A 343 -31.24 -18.10 17.00
N CYS A 344 -32.08 -17.37 17.73
CA CYS A 344 -32.02 -15.91 17.86
C CYS A 344 -30.85 -15.40 18.75
N SER A 345 -29.70 -16.08 18.73
CA SER A 345 -28.54 -15.78 19.57
C SER A 345 -27.26 -16.52 19.14
N ASP A 346 -27.18 -17.03 17.91
CA ASP A 346 -26.02 -17.79 17.42
C ASP A 346 -25.00 -16.93 16.65
N GLY A 347 -25.23 -15.63 16.56
CA GLY A 347 -24.32 -14.65 15.96
C GLY A 347 -24.33 -14.67 14.44
N ILE A 348 -25.28 -15.38 13.82
CA ILE A 348 -25.34 -15.62 12.38
C ILE A 348 -26.76 -15.32 11.91
N GLN A 349 -26.93 -14.46 10.88
CA GLN A 349 -28.24 -14.24 10.27
C GLN A 349 -28.68 -15.50 9.49
N ASN A 350 -29.55 -16.32 10.07
CA ASN A 350 -29.98 -17.58 9.48
C ASN A 350 -31.50 -17.81 9.71
N GLY A 351 -32.08 -18.85 9.10
CA GLY A 351 -33.52 -19.13 9.26
C GLY A 351 -34.46 -18.10 8.60
N ASP A 352 -35.44 -17.57 9.34
CA ASP A 352 -36.39 -16.55 8.87
C ASP A 352 -36.11 -15.13 9.41
N GLU A 353 -34.95 -14.94 10.02
CA GLU A 353 -34.46 -13.69 10.59
C GLU A 353 -34.34 -12.59 9.54
N THR A 354 -34.66 -11.35 9.93
CA THR A 354 -34.52 -10.16 9.06
C THR A 354 -33.25 -9.35 9.38
N GLY A 355 -32.45 -9.79 10.34
CA GLY A 355 -31.11 -9.30 10.71
C GLY A 355 -30.39 -10.35 11.58
N VAL A 356 -29.10 -10.18 11.90
CA VAL A 356 -28.33 -11.16 12.70
C VAL A 356 -29.03 -11.38 14.06
N ASP A 357 -29.48 -12.62 14.33
CA ASP A 357 -30.20 -13.03 15.54
C ASP A 357 -31.52 -12.26 15.83
N CYS A 358 -32.08 -11.56 14.85
CA CYS A 358 -33.30 -10.75 15.02
C CYS A 358 -34.24 -10.80 13.81
N GLY A 359 -35.52 -10.53 14.06
CA GLY A 359 -36.55 -10.46 13.04
C GLY A 359 -37.14 -11.82 12.65
N GLY A 360 -37.97 -11.83 11.61
CA GLY A 360 -38.72 -13.04 11.24
C GLY A 360 -39.93 -13.32 12.13
N THR A 361 -40.43 -14.55 12.05
CA THR A 361 -41.59 -15.03 12.84
C THR A 361 -41.18 -15.66 14.16
N SER A 362 -39.90 -15.99 14.32
CA SER A 362 -39.36 -16.73 15.45
C SER A 362 -38.50 -15.90 16.42
N CYS A 363 -37.93 -14.77 15.98
CA CYS A 363 -37.11 -13.86 16.79
C CYS A 363 -37.76 -12.49 17.04
N ALA A 364 -37.22 -11.73 18.00
CA ALA A 364 -37.70 -10.37 18.32
C ALA A 364 -37.43 -9.43 17.13
N PRO A 365 -38.31 -8.44 16.83
CA PRO A 365 -38.11 -7.52 15.70
C PRO A 365 -36.73 -6.86 15.75
N CYS A 366 -36.07 -6.75 14.59
CA CYS A 366 -34.80 -6.05 14.53
C CYS A 366 -34.96 -4.58 14.92
N PRO A 367 -33.95 -4.00 15.59
CA PRO A 367 -33.87 -2.56 15.84
C PRO A 367 -33.98 -1.74 14.54
N ALA A 368 -34.29 -0.45 14.67
CA ALA A 368 -34.34 0.46 13.53
C ALA A 368 -32.98 0.52 12.81
N ALA A 369 -32.98 0.74 11.49
CA ALA A 369 -31.76 0.73 10.68
C ALA A 369 -30.66 1.65 11.26
N GLY A 370 -29.45 1.09 11.47
CA GLY A 370 -28.30 1.79 12.05
C GLY A 370 -28.17 1.68 13.58
N GLU A 371 -29.20 1.19 14.27
CA GLU A 371 -29.19 0.91 15.71
C GLU A 371 -28.44 -0.38 16.02
N ILE A 372 -27.49 -0.29 16.95
CA ILE A 372 -26.65 -1.42 17.40
C ILE A 372 -27.27 -2.14 18.59
N LEU A 373 -28.06 -1.44 19.42
CA LEU A 373 -28.66 -2.02 20.62
C LEU A 373 -30.03 -2.63 20.34
N VAL A 374 -30.34 -3.73 21.03
CA VAL A 374 -31.69 -4.31 21.04
C VAL A 374 -32.43 -3.91 22.32
N ASN A 375 -33.75 -3.65 22.21
CA ASN A 375 -34.63 -3.34 23.35
C ASN A 375 -34.10 -2.19 24.24
N GLY A 376 -33.51 -1.15 23.64
CA GLY A 376 -33.05 0.03 24.38
C GLY A 376 -34.18 0.91 24.94
N ASP A 377 -35.40 0.70 24.46
CA ASP A 377 -36.67 1.26 24.95
C ASP A 377 -37.28 0.44 26.10
N PHE A 378 -36.71 -0.72 26.45
CA PHE A 378 -37.13 -1.60 27.54
C PHE A 378 -38.59 -2.13 27.49
N GLU A 379 -39.33 -1.87 26.41
CA GLU A 379 -40.75 -2.20 26.26
C GLU A 379 -41.03 -3.72 26.23
N THR A 380 -40.02 -4.53 25.96
CA THR A 380 -40.14 -6.00 25.97
C THR A 380 -39.72 -6.65 27.30
N GLY A 381 -39.34 -5.86 28.31
CA GLY A 381 -38.88 -6.33 29.63
C GLY A 381 -37.41 -6.77 29.63
N VAL A 382 -36.97 -7.53 30.66
CA VAL A 382 -35.60 -8.12 30.70
C VAL A 382 -35.58 -9.43 29.90
N ALA A 383 -35.47 -9.33 28.58
CA ALA A 383 -34.87 -10.39 27.79
C ALA A 383 -33.39 -10.07 27.59
N THR A 384 -32.56 -11.11 27.49
CA THR A 384 -31.19 -11.01 26.95
C THR A 384 -31.22 -10.13 25.68
N PRO A 385 -30.33 -9.13 25.55
CA PRO A 385 -28.96 -9.08 26.06
C PRO A 385 -28.65 -7.99 27.11
N TRP A 386 -29.65 -7.31 27.68
CA TRP A 386 -29.39 -6.38 28.80
C TRP A 386 -29.04 -7.13 30.09
N GLY A 387 -27.90 -6.77 30.69
CA GLY A 387 -27.34 -7.38 31.89
C GLY A 387 -26.90 -6.35 32.94
N GLY A 388 -26.20 -6.85 33.96
CA GLY A 388 -25.84 -6.07 35.15
C GLY A 388 -26.86 -6.22 36.29
N ASN A 389 -26.48 -5.80 37.49
CA ASN A 389 -27.35 -5.91 38.67
C ASN A 389 -28.41 -4.79 38.75
N ALA A 390 -28.37 -3.84 37.81
CA ALA A 390 -29.33 -2.75 37.66
C ALA A 390 -30.30 -2.95 36.48
N ALA A 391 -30.26 -4.09 35.79
CA ALA A 391 -31.21 -4.46 34.74
C ALA A 391 -32.58 -4.78 35.36
N ASN A 392 -33.41 -3.74 35.48
CA ASN A 392 -34.73 -3.78 36.10
C ASN A 392 -35.71 -2.80 35.41
N PRO A 393 -36.20 -3.12 34.20
CA PRO A 393 -37.35 -2.51 33.56
C PRO A 393 -38.58 -2.57 34.45
N VAL A 394 -39.20 -1.43 34.66
CA VAL A 394 -40.45 -1.27 35.40
C VAL A 394 -41.40 -0.38 34.60
N ASP A 395 -42.69 -0.66 34.71
CA ASP A 395 -43.74 0.24 34.19
C ASP A 395 -43.62 1.60 34.90
N ASP A 396 -43.51 2.68 34.13
CA ASP A 396 -43.41 4.06 34.63
C ASP A 396 -44.71 4.56 35.31
N GLY A 397 -45.74 3.71 35.31
CA GLY A 397 -47.06 3.98 35.86
C GLY A 397 -48.07 4.45 34.82
N SER A 398 -47.66 4.57 33.55
CA SER A 398 -48.55 4.84 32.41
C SER A 398 -49.31 3.60 31.94
N GLY A 399 -48.81 2.39 32.24
CA GLY A 399 -49.36 1.13 31.74
C GLY A 399 -49.00 0.83 30.29
N SER A 400 -48.09 1.61 29.68
CA SER A 400 -47.69 1.48 28.27
C SER A 400 -46.25 1.88 27.98
N ASN A 401 -45.44 2.22 29.00
CA ASN A 401 -44.04 2.58 28.85
C ASN A 401 -43.22 1.91 29.97
N PHE A 402 -42.13 1.25 29.63
CA PHE A 402 -41.20 0.64 30.56
C PHE A 402 -39.91 1.44 30.61
N VAL A 403 -39.41 1.69 31.81
CA VAL A 403 -38.12 2.37 32.02
C VAL A 403 -37.22 1.47 32.84
N ASN A 404 -35.91 1.45 32.57
CA ASN A 404 -34.99 0.77 33.47
C ASN A 404 -34.81 1.56 34.75
N GLN A 405 -35.26 0.99 35.89
CA GLN A 405 -35.15 1.62 37.21
C GLN A 405 -34.09 0.91 38.05
N ALA A 406 -33.03 1.64 38.39
CA ALA A 406 -32.03 1.23 39.37
C ALA A 406 -32.25 1.94 40.71
N ASP A 407 -32.14 1.19 41.82
CA ASP A 407 -32.23 1.72 43.18
C ASP A 407 -30.91 1.50 43.93
N VAL A 408 -30.11 2.56 44.03
CA VAL A 408 -28.80 2.51 44.70
C VAL A 408 -29.00 2.72 46.21
N GLN A 409 -29.10 1.60 46.93
CA GLN A 409 -29.37 1.58 48.37
C GLN A 409 -28.16 2.00 49.23
N ALA A 410 -26.95 1.80 48.73
CA ALA A 410 -25.72 2.18 49.41
C ALA A 410 -24.69 2.69 48.39
N ALA A 411 -24.07 3.83 48.67
CA ALA A 411 -22.99 4.38 47.85
C ALA A 411 -21.73 3.51 48.01
N GLY A 412 -21.13 3.15 46.88
CA GLY A 412 -19.94 2.31 46.78
C GLY A 412 -19.05 2.74 45.61
N ASN A 413 -18.43 1.78 44.93
CA ASN A 413 -17.76 2.06 43.66
C ASN A 413 -18.81 2.34 42.56
N PRO A 414 -18.48 3.16 41.54
CA PRO A 414 -19.40 3.45 40.44
C PRO A 414 -19.98 2.20 39.74
N TRP A 415 -19.19 1.15 39.58
CA TRP A 415 -19.60 -0.12 38.93
C TRP A 415 -20.31 -1.10 39.88
N ASP A 416 -20.47 -0.79 41.18
CA ASP A 416 -21.16 -1.68 42.13
C ASP A 416 -22.67 -1.79 41.81
N VAL A 417 -23.23 -0.80 41.09
CA VAL A 417 -24.56 -0.84 40.48
C VAL A 417 -24.41 -0.47 39.01
N SER A 418 -24.68 -1.42 38.11
CA SER A 418 -24.43 -1.26 36.67
C SER A 418 -25.54 -1.85 35.79
N LEU A 419 -25.75 -1.20 34.65
CA LEU A 419 -26.56 -1.66 33.53
C LEU A 419 -25.66 -1.70 32.30
N SER A 420 -25.70 -2.79 31.54
CA SER A 420 -24.91 -2.94 30.32
C SER A 420 -25.58 -3.84 29.29
N GLN A 421 -25.28 -3.63 28.01
CA GLN A 421 -25.58 -4.58 26.94
C GLN A 421 -24.25 -4.94 26.26
N GLY A 422 -23.91 -6.23 26.29
CA GLY A 422 -22.64 -6.81 25.85
C GLY A 422 -22.69 -7.44 24.46
N ASP A 423 -21.66 -8.22 24.11
CA ASP A 423 -21.51 -8.92 22.83
C ASP A 423 -21.63 -8.03 21.58
N LEU A 424 -21.26 -6.74 21.69
CA LEU A 424 -21.30 -5.79 20.59
C LEU A 424 -20.05 -5.89 19.71
N SER A 425 -20.25 -5.68 18.40
CA SER A 425 -19.19 -5.63 17.39
C SER A 425 -18.86 -4.18 17.02
N LEU A 426 -18.09 -3.50 17.87
CA LEU A 426 -17.60 -2.13 17.61
C LEU A 426 -16.21 -2.17 16.98
N VAL A 427 -15.96 -1.25 16.04
CA VAL A 427 -14.74 -1.15 15.23
C VAL A 427 -13.78 -0.13 15.86
N ASP A 428 -12.50 -0.50 15.97
CA ASP A 428 -11.44 0.29 16.59
C ASP A 428 -11.19 1.55 15.78
N GLY A 429 -11.17 2.69 16.46
CA GLY A 429 -11.05 4.02 15.86
C GLY A 429 -12.33 4.58 15.24
N GLU A 430 -13.42 3.80 15.14
CA GLU A 430 -14.71 4.33 14.72
C GLU A 430 -15.38 5.10 15.86
N THR A 431 -16.14 6.14 15.50
CA THR A 431 -16.89 6.96 16.45
C THR A 431 -18.36 6.55 16.46
N TYR A 432 -18.93 6.40 17.65
CA TYR A 432 -20.31 6.00 17.86
C TYR A 432 -21.08 7.06 18.65
N THR A 433 -22.31 7.34 18.25
CA THR A 433 -23.23 8.20 18.99
C THR A 433 -24.06 7.34 19.94
N LEU A 434 -23.84 7.50 21.26
CA LEU A 434 -24.66 6.92 22.32
C LEU A 434 -25.68 7.95 22.82
N SER A 435 -26.97 7.68 22.63
CA SER A 435 -28.07 8.53 23.11
C SER A 435 -29.03 7.78 24.03
N PHE A 436 -29.63 8.50 24.98
CA PHE A 436 -30.56 7.92 25.97
C PHE A 436 -31.31 9.02 26.73
N ASP A 437 -32.53 8.70 27.18
CA ASP A 437 -33.26 9.49 28.15
C ASP A 437 -32.90 9.05 29.57
N ALA A 438 -32.57 10.00 30.47
CA ALA A 438 -32.32 9.67 31.86
C ALA A 438 -32.73 10.76 32.86
N TYR A 439 -33.06 10.33 34.09
CA TYR A 439 -33.42 11.19 35.22
C TYR A 439 -33.24 10.49 36.58
N THR A 440 -33.31 11.27 37.68
CA THR A 440 -33.27 10.79 39.06
C THR A 440 -34.55 11.14 39.84
N ALA A 441 -34.64 10.71 41.09
CA ALA A 441 -35.77 10.99 41.98
C ALA A 441 -36.07 12.50 42.13
N THR A 442 -37.35 12.83 42.33
CA THR A 442 -37.84 14.21 42.44
C THR A 442 -37.04 15.06 43.44
N GLY A 443 -36.60 16.24 42.99
CA GLY A 443 -35.83 17.20 43.78
C GLY A 443 -34.38 16.79 44.08
N THR A 444 -33.81 15.81 43.35
CA THR A 444 -32.43 15.35 43.53
C THR A 444 -31.58 15.57 42.28
N THR A 445 -30.27 15.54 42.45
CA THR A 445 -29.27 15.50 41.38
C THR A 445 -28.21 14.47 41.75
N ARG A 446 -27.60 13.82 40.76
CA ARG A 446 -26.55 12.82 40.97
C ARG A 446 -25.75 12.59 39.69
N ASP A 447 -24.55 12.05 39.80
CA ASP A 447 -23.77 11.64 38.64
C ASP A 447 -23.95 10.14 38.32
N MET A 448 -23.75 9.80 37.05
CA MET A 448 -23.48 8.44 36.59
C MET A 448 -22.37 8.46 35.53
N ILE A 449 -21.72 7.32 35.32
CA ILE A 449 -20.73 7.12 34.28
C ILE A 449 -21.40 6.38 33.13
N VAL A 450 -21.26 6.89 31.92
CA VAL A 450 -21.86 6.31 30.71
C VAL A 450 -20.79 6.14 29.64
N GLY A 451 -20.84 5.07 28.85
CA GLY A 451 -19.93 4.96 27.72
C GLY A 451 -19.99 3.63 26.97
N ILE A 452 -18.91 3.37 26.24
CA ILE A 452 -18.66 2.13 25.49
C ILE A 452 -17.34 1.50 25.96
N GLY A 453 -17.23 0.17 25.96
CA GLY A 453 -16.03 -0.51 26.46
C GLY A 453 -15.98 -2.01 26.18
N GLN A 454 -14.95 -2.68 26.68
CA GLN A 454 -14.77 -4.13 26.56
C GLN A 454 -15.72 -4.90 27.49
N ASP A 455 -16.35 -5.96 26.97
CA ASP A 455 -17.26 -6.84 27.70
C ASP A 455 -16.57 -8.02 28.40
N SER A 456 -15.30 -8.26 28.08
CA SER A 456 -14.46 -9.28 28.73
C SER A 456 -13.13 -8.69 29.23
N GLY A 457 -12.26 -9.54 29.81
CA GLY A 457 -11.16 -9.15 30.69
C GLY A 457 -10.32 -7.92 30.27
N ALA A 458 -10.04 -7.08 31.28
CA ALA A 458 -9.43 -5.73 31.31
C ALA A 458 -10.45 -4.57 31.39
N PHE A 459 -11.67 -4.72 30.86
CA PHE A 459 -12.78 -3.75 31.01
C PHE A 459 -12.41 -2.29 30.69
N ALA A 460 -11.51 -2.09 29.72
CA ALA A 460 -11.18 -0.74 29.25
C ALA A 460 -12.42 -0.13 28.57
N ALA A 461 -12.66 1.15 28.79
CA ALA A 461 -13.86 1.84 28.30
C ALA A 461 -13.57 3.31 28.02
N ASN A 462 -14.25 3.86 27.03
CA ASN A 462 -14.35 5.29 26.78
C ASN A 462 -15.67 5.79 27.40
N THR A 463 -15.58 6.61 28.44
CA THR A 463 -16.72 6.98 29.29
C THR A 463 -16.78 8.48 29.57
N VAL A 464 -18.00 8.98 29.77
CA VAL A 464 -18.32 10.34 30.16
C VAL A 464 -19.08 10.31 31.50
N ILE A 465 -18.86 11.34 32.34
CA ILE A 465 -19.66 11.56 33.54
C ILE A 465 -20.88 12.40 33.17
N THR A 466 -22.07 11.87 33.44
CA THR A 466 -23.36 12.50 33.14
C THR A 466 -24.07 12.88 34.43
N SER A 467 -24.34 14.17 34.62
CA SER A 467 -25.09 14.69 35.76
C SER A 467 -26.59 14.68 35.48
N LEU A 468 -27.34 13.95 36.31
CA LEU A 468 -28.78 13.81 36.24
C LEU A 468 -29.50 14.81 37.14
N THR A 469 -30.71 15.17 36.72
CA THR A 469 -31.69 15.95 37.50
C THR A 469 -33.02 15.20 37.59
N ASP A 470 -34.01 15.77 38.27
CA ASP A 470 -35.37 15.22 38.32
C ASP A 470 -36.21 15.50 37.07
N VAL A 471 -35.57 15.99 36.00
CA VAL A 471 -36.18 16.23 34.69
C VAL A 471 -35.61 15.23 33.70
N VAL A 472 -36.51 14.52 33.00
CA VAL A 472 -36.16 13.67 31.85
C VAL A 472 -35.37 14.48 30.85
N THR A 473 -34.15 14.06 30.58
CA THR A 473 -33.24 14.71 29.66
C THR A 473 -32.71 13.68 28.68
N ASN A 474 -32.80 13.99 27.40
CA ASN A 474 -32.12 13.22 26.35
C ASN A 474 -30.65 13.63 26.34
N PHE A 475 -29.77 12.68 26.61
CA PHE A 475 -28.32 12.83 26.51
C PHE A 475 -27.85 12.21 25.20
N SER A 476 -26.79 12.77 24.62
CA SER A 476 -26.14 12.23 23.42
C SER A 476 -24.65 12.52 23.48
N TYR A 477 -23.83 11.50 23.25
CA TYR A 477 -22.38 11.58 23.28
C TYR A 477 -21.77 10.83 22.10
N ASP A 478 -20.83 11.46 21.40
CA ASP A 478 -19.98 10.79 20.43
C ASP A 478 -18.74 10.23 21.13
N LEU A 479 -18.55 8.91 21.01
CA LEU A 479 -17.55 8.13 21.71
C LEU A 479 -16.76 7.30 20.69
N GLU A 480 -15.45 7.54 20.61
CA GLU A 480 -14.54 6.74 19.80
C GLU A 480 -14.26 5.40 20.50
N ALA A 481 -14.36 4.29 19.76
CA ALA A 481 -13.98 2.98 20.25
C ALA A 481 -12.45 2.82 20.19
N ASN A 482 -11.74 3.28 21.24
CA ASN A 482 -10.27 3.36 21.28
C ASN A 482 -9.63 2.68 22.51
N TYR A 483 -10.25 1.61 23.01
CA TYR A 483 -9.92 0.97 24.28
C TYR A 483 -9.29 -0.44 24.16
N GLY A 484 -8.45 -0.67 23.14
CA GLY A 484 -7.79 -1.95 22.84
C GLY A 484 -8.23 -2.49 21.48
N SER A 485 -7.92 -3.73 21.10
CA SER A 485 -8.36 -4.30 19.81
C SER A 485 -9.88 -4.45 19.73
N ALA A 486 -10.57 -3.33 19.51
CA ALA A 486 -11.98 -3.21 19.19
C ALA A 486 -12.16 -3.71 17.74
N GLY A 487 -12.05 -5.02 17.57
CA GLY A 487 -12.34 -5.68 16.29
C GLY A 487 -12.73 -7.14 16.49
N ALA A 488 -12.88 -7.56 17.74
CA ALA A 488 -13.29 -8.89 18.14
C ALA A 488 -14.61 -8.74 18.89
N MET A 489 -15.64 -9.46 18.44
CA MET A 489 -16.92 -9.65 19.14
C MET A 489 -16.68 -9.74 20.65
N ASN A 490 -16.94 -8.65 21.41
CA ASN A 490 -16.72 -8.50 22.87
C ASN A 490 -16.79 -7.01 23.35
N SER A 491 -17.55 -6.11 22.72
CA SER A 491 -17.77 -4.74 23.23
C SER A 491 -19.09 -4.62 23.98
N ARG A 492 -19.28 -3.54 24.76
CA ARG A 492 -20.52 -3.24 25.49
C ARG A 492 -20.81 -1.75 25.57
N VAL A 493 -22.09 -1.41 25.77
CA VAL A 493 -22.49 -0.14 26.40
C VAL A 493 -22.49 -0.29 27.92
N VAL A 494 -22.06 0.75 28.64
CA VAL A 494 -21.98 0.75 30.11
C VAL A 494 -22.68 1.95 30.73
N PHE A 495 -23.47 1.69 31.77
CA PHE A 495 -24.04 2.69 32.68
C PHE A 495 -23.70 2.29 34.13
N ASP A 496 -22.75 3.00 34.73
CA ASP A 496 -22.25 2.76 36.08
C ASP A 496 -22.76 3.86 37.04
N MET A 497 -23.49 3.44 38.07
CA MET A 497 -24.29 4.35 38.91
C MET A 497 -24.17 4.09 40.41
N GLY A 498 -23.27 3.22 40.87
CA GLY A 498 -23.10 2.85 42.28
C GLY A 498 -22.49 3.92 43.21
N ALA A 499 -21.96 5.02 42.66
CA ALA A 499 -21.19 6.02 43.43
C ALA A 499 -22.03 6.85 44.43
N GLU A 500 -23.34 6.98 44.19
CA GLU A 500 -24.26 7.78 44.98
C GLU A 500 -25.56 7.04 45.25
N THR A 501 -26.17 7.26 46.42
CA THR A 501 -27.47 6.65 46.77
C THR A 501 -28.64 7.34 46.06
N GLY A 502 -29.63 6.58 45.62
CA GLY A 502 -30.85 7.11 45.02
C GLY A 502 -31.30 6.31 43.80
N PHE A 503 -32.41 6.74 43.19
CA PHE A 503 -32.92 6.13 41.97
C PHE A 503 -32.22 6.68 40.72
N VAL A 504 -32.07 5.83 39.71
CA VAL A 504 -31.74 6.21 38.33
C VAL A 504 -32.78 5.57 37.42
N PHE A 505 -33.29 6.37 36.49
CA PHE A 505 -34.19 5.91 35.44
C PHE A 505 -33.51 6.16 34.10
N ILE A 506 -33.48 5.14 33.25
CA ILE A 506 -32.90 5.17 31.91
C ILE A 506 -33.93 4.60 30.93
N ASP A 507 -34.08 5.24 29.78
CA ASP A 507 -35.00 4.84 28.71
C ASP A 507 -34.45 5.26 27.34
N ASN A 508 -35.02 4.74 26.25
CA ASN A 508 -34.71 5.08 24.85
C ASN A 508 -33.20 5.05 24.54
N VAL A 509 -32.49 4.02 25.00
CA VAL A 509 -31.06 3.88 24.75
C VAL A 509 -30.80 3.48 23.30
N SER A 510 -29.91 4.21 22.64
CA SER A 510 -29.55 4.03 21.23
C SER A 510 -28.04 4.19 21.05
N LEU A 511 -27.44 3.29 20.28
CA LEU A 511 -26.04 3.37 19.85
C LEU A 511 -25.98 3.22 18.33
N THR A 512 -25.46 4.23 17.64
CA THR A 512 -25.29 4.22 16.18
C THR A 512 -23.87 4.63 15.81
N VAL A 513 -23.41 4.32 14.59
CA VAL A 513 -22.18 4.93 14.05
C VAL A 513 -22.41 6.45 13.94
N ALA A 514 -21.45 7.26 14.39
CA ALA A 514 -21.56 8.71 14.34
C ALA A 514 -21.48 9.20 12.89
N ALA A 515 -22.35 10.16 12.53
CA ALA A 515 -22.24 10.84 11.25
C ALA A 515 -20.93 11.67 11.21
N PRO A 516 -20.24 11.76 10.07
CA PRO A 516 -19.09 12.64 9.95
C PRO A 516 -19.49 14.08 10.29
N PRO A 517 -18.61 14.85 10.96
CA PRO A 517 -18.90 16.25 11.28
C PRO A 517 -19.18 17.04 10.00
N ALA A 518 -20.09 18.01 10.08
CA ALA A 518 -20.38 18.89 8.96
C ALA A 518 -19.08 19.58 8.47
N PRO A 519 -18.82 19.62 7.16
CA PRO A 519 -17.61 20.23 6.63
C PRO A 519 -17.58 21.73 7.00
N VAL A 520 -16.42 22.18 7.46
CA VAL A 520 -16.14 23.58 7.80
C VAL A 520 -15.19 24.16 6.77
N GLN A 521 -15.27 25.46 6.50
CA GLN A 521 -14.31 26.10 5.59
C GLN A 521 -12.90 26.06 6.19
N GLU A 522 -11.93 25.70 5.36
CA GLU A 522 -10.50 25.67 5.66
C GLU A 522 -9.75 26.70 4.80
N LEU A 523 -8.54 27.06 5.21
CA LEU A 523 -7.64 27.88 4.41
C LEU A 523 -7.10 27.01 3.26
N ILE A 524 -7.40 27.40 2.02
CA ILE A 524 -7.06 26.67 0.79
C ILE A 524 -5.81 27.24 0.12
N GLU A 525 -5.59 28.55 0.22
CA GLU A 525 -4.40 29.21 -0.32
C GLU A 525 -4.02 30.39 0.58
N ASP A 526 -2.76 30.44 0.99
CA ASP A 526 -2.18 31.48 1.86
C ASP A 526 -1.10 32.32 1.14
N PHE A 527 -0.79 32.01 -0.12
CA PHE A 527 0.22 32.65 -0.97
C PHE A 527 1.66 32.53 -0.47
N GLU A 528 1.90 31.71 0.56
CA GLU A 528 3.21 31.47 1.16
C GLU A 528 4.00 30.41 0.37
N ALA A 529 5.11 29.92 0.92
CA ALA A 529 5.98 28.97 0.23
C ALA A 529 5.43 27.52 0.27
N PRO A 530 5.24 26.85 -0.89
CA PRO A 530 5.57 27.29 -2.24
C PRO A 530 4.51 28.26 -2.85
N ALA A 531 4.98 29.34 -3.47
CA ALA A 531 4.10 30.36 -4.04
C ALA A 531 3.20 29.76 -5.14
N PRO A 532 1.89 30.07 -5.16
CA PRO A 532 0.96 29.48 -6.09
C PRO A 532 1.22 29.87 -7.54
N THR A 533 0.71 29.04 -8.46
CA THR A 533 0.75 29.36 -9.89
C THR A 533 -0.38 30.31 -10.24
N VAL A 534 -0.03 31.47 -10.78
CA VAL A 534 -0.99 32.46 -11.31
C VAL A 534 -0.75 32.67 -12.81
N THR A 535 -1.81 32.69 -13.60
CA THR A 535 -1.76 33.04 -15.03
C THR A 535 -2.62 34.28 -15.32
N GLU A 536 -2.40 34.94 -16.45
CA GLU A 536 -3.26 36.05 -16.90
C GLU A 536 -4.10 35.66 -18.10
N SER A 537 -5.20 36.39 -18.29
CA SER A 537 -5.96 36.34 -19.53
C SER A 537 -6.53 37.69 -19.91
N ASN A 538 -6.75 37.85 -21.22
CA ASN A 538 -7.34 39.03 -21.85
C ASN A 538 -6.52 40.33 -21.68
N GLY A 539 -5.19 40.20 -21.54
CA GLY A 539 -4.26 41.33 -21.56
C GLY A 539 -4.25 42.09 -20.24
N LEU A 540 -4.22 41.37 -19.12
CA LEU A 540 -4.03 41.97 -17.80
C LEU A 540 -2.73 42.78 -17.77
N GLY A 541 -2.68 43.86 -16.99
CA GLY A 541 -1.49 44.71 -16.89
C GLY A 541 -0.31 43.97 -16.28
N SER A 542 -0.52 43.43 -15.08
CA SER A 542 0.42 42.52 -14.42
C SER A 542 -0.26 41.82 -13.25
N PHE A 543 0.33 40.70 -12.83
CA PHE A 543 0.08 40.08 -11.55
C PHE A 543 1.43 39.75 -10.91
N ASN A 544 1.55 39.87 -9.59
CA ASN A 544 2.79 39.56 -8.88
C ASN A 544 2.44 38.91 -7.53
N ILE A 545 3.21 37.90 -7.11
CA ILE A 545 3.22 37.46 -5.71
C ILE A 545 4.34 38.26 -5.03
N ILE A 546 3.97 39.09 -4.07
CA ILE A 546 4.88 40.04 -3.41
C ILE A 546 4.66 40.01 -1.91
N ALA A 547 5.70 40.31 -1.13
CA ALA A 547 5.51 40.58 0.29
C ALA A 547 4.51 41.73 0.49
N ASP A 548 3.56 41.54 1.42
CA ASP A 548 2.52 42.47 1.79
C ASP A 548 3.10 43.89 1.96
N PRO A 549 2.75 44.84 1.06
CA PRO A 549 3.32 46.18 1.06
C PRO A 549 2.80 47.05 2.20
N THR A 550 1.78 46.61 2.94
CA THR A 550 1.24 47.33 4.10
C THR A 550 2.10 47.15 5.35
N GLY A 551 2.84 46.04 5.42
CA GLY A 551 3.71 45.70 6.55
C GLY A 551 2.95 45.19 7.78
N ASP A 552 1.72 44.70 7.60
CA ASP A 552 0.87 44.19 8.68
C ASP A 552 1.21 42.75 9.09
N GLY A 553 2.16 42.11 8.40
CA GLY A 553 2.69 40.80 8.75
C GLY A 553 1.93 39.62 8.16
N ARG A 554 1.20 39.86 7.06
CA ARG A 554 0.44 38.87 6.28
C ARG A 554 1.29 38.07 5.26
N GLY A 555 2.61 38.22 5.31
CA GLY A 555 3.53 37.48 4.45
C GLY A 555 3.41 37.88 2.97
N ASP A 556 3.33 36.92 2.06
CA ASP A 556 3.26 37.14 0.61
C ASP A 556 1.80 37.22 0.13
N VAL A 557 1.50 38.09 -0.84
CA VAL A 557 0.13 38.35 -1.33
C VAL A 557 0.11 38.46 -2.85
N LEU A 558 -1.02 38.15 -3.47
CA LEU A 558 -1.23 38.33 -4.91
C LEU A 558 -1.66 39.77 -5.24
N GLU A 559 -0.80 40.52 -5.91
CA GLU A 559 -1.09 41.83 -6.49
C GLU A 559 -1.69 41.69 -7.89
N VAL A 560 -2.88 42.26 -8.13
CA VAL A 560 -3.56 42.26 -9.44
C VAL A 560 -3.66 43.68 -9.98
N ILE A 561 -3.10 43.94 -11.17
CA ILE A 561 -3.04 45.30 -11.77
C ILE A 561 -3.67 45.31 -13.16
N SER A 562 -4.64 46.20 -13.37
CA SER A 562 -5.29 46.36 -14.67
C SER A 562 -4.47 47.15 -15.70
N SER A 563 -4.71 46.90 -16.99
CA SER A 563 -4.17 47.59 -18.15
C SER A 563 -5.23 48.43 -18.88
N ASP A 564 -4.81 49.57 -19.46
CA ASP A 564 -5.61 50.37 -20.39
C ASP A 564 -5.61 49.82 -21.83
N THR A 565 -4.74 48.87 -22.15
CA THR A 565 -4.70 48.18 -23.45
C THR A 565 -5.34 46.80 -23.45
N GLY A 566 -5.74 46.28 -22.28
CA GLY A 566 -6.41 44.99 -22.11
C GLY A 566 -7.90 45.05 -22.42
N GLU A 567 -8.59 43.91 -22.30
CA GLU A 567 -10.04 43.84 -22.40
C GLU A 567 -10.74 44.30 -21.10
N SER A 568 -12.05 44.52 -21.17
CA SER A 568 -12.83 44.90 -19.99
C SER A 568 -12.94 43.77 -18.95
N TRP A 569 -12.77 42.51 -19.37
CA TRP A 569 -12.81 41.29 -18.54
C TRP A 569 -11.41 40.64 -18.39
N GLN A 570 -10.36 41.46 -18.39
CA GLN A 570 -9.02 41.02 -18.01
C GLN A 570 -9.02 40.43 -16.59
N GLN A 571 -8.19 39.40 -16.36
CA GLN A 571 -8.25 38.60 -15.13
C GLN A 571 -6.90 37.99 -14.76
N ALA A 572 -6.71 37.75 -13.46
CA ALA A 572 -5.69 36.87 -12.92
C ALA A 572 -6.34 35.54 -12.52
N ASN A 573 -5.72 34.42 -12.89
CA ASN A 573 -6.20 33.06 -12.64
C ASN A 573 -5.28 32.40 -11.61
N LEU A 574 -5.78 32.22 -10.39
CA LEU A 574 -5.10 31.46 -9.35
C LEU A 574 -5.40 29.98 -9.55
N ILE A 575 -4.36 29.19 -9.81
CA ILE A 575 -4.44 27.72 -9.91
C ILE A 575 -4.08 27.13 -8.55
N LEU A 576 -5.00 26.36 -7.98
CA LEU A 576 -4.84 25.75 -6.67
C LEU A 576 -3.84 24.60 -6.73
N GLN A 577 -2.99 24.50 -5.71
CA GLN A 577 -1.84 23.59 -5.68
C GLN A 577 -1.96 22.46 -4.64
N ASP A 578 -2.70 22.67 -3.56
CA ASP A 578 -2.86 21.69 -2.49
C ASP A 578 -4.21 20.97 -2.55
N ASN A 579 -5.31 21.74 -2.57
CA ASN A 579 -6.67 21.22 -2.58
C ASN A 579 -7.56 22.04 -3.51
N TYR A 580 -8.55 21.37 -4.12
CA TYR A 580 -9.60 22.06 -4.86
C TYR A 580 -10.59 22.75 -3.91
N ILE A 581 -11.35 23.69 -4.45
CA ILE A 581 -12.50 24.29 -3.77
C ILE A 581 -13.72 23.40 -4.00
N ASP A 582 -14.31 22.85 -2.94
CA ASP A 582 -15.59 22.12 -2.99
C ASP A 582 -16.74 23.09 -2.70
N LEU A 583 -17.72 23.16 -3.60
CA LEU A 583 -18.93 23.97 -3.41
C LEU A 583 -20.22 23.15 -3.25
N SER A 584 -20.11 21.84 -3.07
CA SER A 584 -21.24 20.91 -2.99
C SER A 584 -22.15 21.14 -1.78
N SER A 585 -21.57 21.57 -0.66
CA SER A 585 -22.25 21.77 0.63
C SER A 585 -22.37 23.25 1.05
N ASP A 586 -21.44 24.09 0.61
CA ASP A 586 -21.43 25.54 0.82
C ASP A 586 -20.91 26.23 -0.44
N ALA A 587 -21.75 27.05 -1.09
CA ALA A 587 -21.42 27.74 -2.34
C ALA A 587 -20.63 29.05 -2.14
N THR A 588 -20.09 29.29 -0.93
CA THR A 588 -19.37 30.51 -0.60
C THR A 588 -17.86 30.29 -0.48
N VAL A 589 -17.10 31.27 -0.97
CA VAL A 589 -15.64 31.37 -0.77
C VAL A 589 -15.36 32.71 -0.10
N ASN A 590 -14.60 32.69 0.99
CA ASN A 590 -14.14 33.90 1.68
C ASN A 590 -12.71 34.21 1.26
N VAL A 591 -12.42 35.48 0.98
CA VAL A 591 -11.10 35.91 0.50
C VAL A 591 -10.74 37.24 1.15
N ASP A 592 -9.53 37.35 1.70
CA ASP A 592 -9.02 38.63 2.19
C ASP A 592 -8.51 39.48 1.04
N ILE A 593 -9.06 40.68 0.91
CA ILE A 593 -8.72 41.60 -0.18
C ILE A 593 -8.31 42.95 0.39
N TYR A 594 -7.23 43.52 -0.13
CA TYR A 594 -6.80 44.87 0.20
C TYR A 594 -7.09 45.84 -0.95
N SER A 595 -7.80 46.92 -0.64
CA SER A 595 -7.82 48.11 -1.50
C SER A 595 -8.03 49.40 -0.72
N THR A 596 -7.43 50.49 -1.18
CA THR A 596 -7.65 51.84 -0.63
C THR A 596 -8.72 52.63 -1.38
N THR A 597 -9.30 52.02 -2.42
CA THR A 597 -10.38 52.57 -3.23
C THR A 597 -11.53 51.59 -3.26
N ALA A 598 -12.77 52.08 -3.20
CA ALA A 598 -13.92 51.21 -3.35
C ALA A 598 -13.92 50.58 -4.75
N ILE A 599 -14.03 49.26 -4.81
CA ILE A 599 -13.95 48.48 -6.05
C ILE A 599 -14.96 47.33 -5.96
N ASN A 600 -15.65 47.05 -7.07
CA ASN A 600 -16.46 45.85 -7.21
C ASN A 600 -15.61 44.80 -7.90
N ILE A 601 -15.58 43.59 -7.36
CA ILE A 601 -14.72 42.51 -7.87
C ILE A 601 -15.63 41.38 -8.28
N LEU A 602 -15.43 40.87 -9.50
CA LEU A 602 -15.98 39.59 -9.91
C LEU A 602 -14.93 38.52 -9.63
N SER A 603 -15.38 37.42 -9.06
CA SER A 603 -14.65 36.17 -9.01
C SER A 603 -15.31 35.13 -9.90
N ARG A 604 -14.49 34.28 -10.54
CA ARG A 604 -14.94 33.13 -11.32
C ARG A 604 -14.22 31.89 -10.83
N ILE A 605 -14.97 30.84 -10.53
CA ILE A 605 -14.42 29.50 -10.37
C ILE A 605 -14.64 28.72 -11.66
N GLU A 606 -13.66 27.90 -12.04
CA GLU A 606 -13.76 27.06 -13.22
C GLU A 606 -12.91 25.81 -13.10
N ASP A 607 -13.40 24.74 -13.73
CA ASP A 607 -12.57 23.60 -14.12
C ASP A 607 -12.31 23.69 -15.63
N PRO A 608 -11.10 24.08 -16.07
CA PRO A 608 -10.77 24.19 -17.49
C PRO A 608 -10.93 22.88 -18.28
N ALA A 609 -10.94 21.72 -17.61
CA ALA A 609 -11.12 20.42 -18.24
C ALA A 609 -12.59 20.10 -18.57
N VAL A 610 -13.55 20.78 -17.93
CA VAL A 610 -15.00 20.56 -18.09
C VAL A 610 -15.65 21.78 -18.73
N VAL A 611 -16.48 21.60 -19.76
CA VAL A 611 -17.08 22.72 -20.51
C VAL A 611 -18.61 22.55 -20.69
N PRO A 612 -19.45 23.53 -20.29
CA PRO A 612 -19.14 24.72 -19.50
C PRO A 612 -19.13 24.41 -17.99
N SER A 613 -18.03 24.66 -17.28
CA SER A 613 -17.93 24.39 -15.83
C SER A 613 -17.93 25.63 -14.95
N PHE A 614 -17.94 26.85 -15.49
CA PHE A 614 -17.66 28.03 -14.67
C PHE A 614 -18.89 28.60 -13.96
N SER A 615 -18.66 29.09 -12.74
CA SER A 615 -19.62 29.87 -11.95
C SER A 615 -18.99 31.21 -11.55
N THR A 616 -19.81 32.25 -11.41
CA THR A 616 -19.34 33.60 -11.06
C THR A 616 -20.01 34.12 -9.81
N ALA A 617 -19.30 34.96 -9.07
CA ALA A 617 -19.77 35.66 -7.88
C ALA A 617 -19.19 37.06 -7.86
N GLU A 618 -19.96 38.05 -7.39
CA GLU A 618 -19.45 39.41 -7.19
C GLU A 618 -19.41 39.76 -5.70
N SER A 619 -18.44 40.58 -5.32
CA SER A 619 -18.38 41.17 -3.98
C SER A 619 -17.77 42.56 -4.03
N GLN A 620 -18.22 43.45 -3.14
CA GLN A 620 -17.82 44.84 -3.12
C GLN A 620 -16.86 45.13 -1.97
N HIS A 621 -15.68 45.67 -2.30
CA HIS A 621 -14.73 46.20 -1.35
C HIS A 621 -14.98 47.70 -1.11
N ASN A 622 -14.97 48.16 0.14
CA ASN A 622 -15.32 49.55 0.49
C ASN A 622 -14.15 50.54 0.39
N GLY A 623 -12.95 50.02 0.18
CA GLY A 623 -11.72 50.80 0.03
C GLY A 623 -11.11 51.18 1.38
N THR A 624 -11.36 50.39 2.42
CA THR A 624 -10.96 50.72 3.80
C THR A 624 -9.64 50.09 4.25
N GLY A 625 -8.91 49.43 3.34
CA GLY A 625 -7.73 48.62 3.65
C GLY A 625 -8.02 47.14 3.37
N TRP A 626 -7.68 46.27 4.31
CA TRP A 626 -8.01 44.83 4.27
C TRP A 626 -9.49 44.60 4.66
N GLU A 627 -10.22 43.87 3.84
CA GLU A 627 -11.59 43.41 4.10
C GLU A 627 -11.73 41.94 3.64
N THR A 628 -12.31 41.07 4.47
CA THR A 628 -12.73 39.73 4.05
C THR A 628 -13.99 39.84 3.19
N LEU A 629 -13.89 39.47 1.93
CA LEU A 629 -15.02 39.45 1.00
C LEU A 629 -15.55 38.02 0.87
N THR A 630 -16.87 37.87 1.02
CA THR A 630 -17.57 36.62 0.70
C THR A 630 -18.04 36.67 -0.74
N PHE A 631 -17.67 35.65 -1.52
CA PHE A 631 -18.14 35.40 -2.88
C PHE A 631 -19.16 34.26 -2.85
N ASP A 632 -20.42 34.56 -3.16
CA ASP A 632 -21.51 33.57 -3.22
C ASP A 632 -21.78 33.16 -4.67
N PHE A 633 -21.29 31.97 -5.03
CA PHE A 633 -21.37 31.40 -6.37
C PHE A 633 -22.77 30.85 -6.73
N SER A 634 -23.74 30.92 -5.81
CA SER A 634 -25.14 30.67 -6.16
C SER A 634 -25.76 31.80 -7.00
N THR A 635 -25.15 33.00 -7.01
CA THR A 635 -25.75 34.23 -7.56
C THR A 635 -25.51 34.45 -9.06
N ASN A 636 -24.38 34.02 -9.62
CA ASN A 636 -24.05 34.02 -11.06
C ASN A 636 -24.32 35.34 -11.83
N PRO A 637 -23.74 36.48 -11.42
CA PRO A 637 -24.08 37.80 -11.94
C PRO A 637 -23.62 38.08 -13.38
N ASP A 638 -22.71 37.29 -13.96
CA ASP A 638 -22.24 37.44 -15.36
C ASP A 638 -22.64 36.25 -16.26
N GLY A 639 -23.80 35.63 -16.01
CA GLY A 639 -24.36 34.59 -16.89
C GLY A 639 -23.63 33.24 -16.85
N GLY A 640 -22.93 32.94 -15.75
CA GLY A 640 -22.42 31.61 -15.43
C GLY A 640 -23.55 30.61 -15.12
N GLN A 641 -23.20 29.33 -14.94
CA GLN A 641 -24.13 28.31 -14.44
C GLN A 641 -24.06 28.25 -12.91
N ALA A 642 -25.12 27.75 -12.26
CA ALA A 642 -25.03 27.35 -10.85
C ALA A 642 -23.87 26.34 -10.70
N PRO A 643 -23.16 26.30 -9.56
CA PRO A 643 -22.08 25.34 -9.34
C PRO A 643 -22.58 23.93 -9.66
N GLY A 644 -22.05 23.37 -10.74
CA GLY A 644 -22.49 22.08 -11.30
C GLY A 644 -21.37 21.05 -11.36
N ALA A 645 -20.14 21.45 -11.04
CA ALA A 645 -19.02 20.57 -10.76
C ALA A 645 -18.90 20.41 -9.23
N LEU A 646 -18.46 19.23 -8.78
CA LEU A 646 -18.29 18.96 -7.35
C LEU A 646 -17.14 19.81 -6.78
N GLU A 647 -16.04 19.96 -7.53
CA GLU A 647 -14.83 20.64 -7.06
C GLU A 647 -14.19 21.49 -8.17
N TYR A 648 -13.46 22.55 -7.78
CA TYR A 648 -12.91 23.56 -8.67
C TYR A 648 -11.40 23.74 -8.48
N PRO A 649 -10.56 23.55 -9.52
CA PRO A 649 -9.11 23.70 -9.44
C PRO A 649 -8.62 25.15 -9.56
N GLN A 650 -9.49 26.08 -9.93
CA GLN A 650 -9.09 27.45 -10.25
C GLN A 650 -10.11 28.47 -9.75
N ILE A 651 -9.61 29.59 -9.23
CA ILE A 651 -10.38 30.80 -8.95
C ILE A 651 -9.71 32.00 -9.65
N SER A 652 -10.50 32.86 -10.29
CA SER A 652 -10.03 33.99 -11.08
C SER A 652 -10.61 35.30 -10.57
N PHE A 653 -9.80 36.36 -10.52
CA PHE A 653 -10.20 37.68 -10.04
C PHE A 653 -10.15 38.73 -11.14
N PHE A 654 -11.22 39.52 -11.25
CA PHE A 654 -11.39 40.49 -12.34
C PHE A 654 -11.39 41.94 -11.82
N PRO A 655 -10.34 42.75 -12.12
CA PRO A 655 -10.20 44.11 -11.60
C PRO A 655 -11.18 45.15 -12.15
N LEU A 656 -11.92 44.87 -13.21
CA LEU A 656 -12.73 45.88 -13.92
C LEU A 656 -14.23 45.60 -13.88
N TRP A 657 -14.66 44.69 -13.02
CA TRP A 657 -16.09 44.47 -12.82
C TRP A 657 -16.76 45.73 -12.26
N ALA A 658 -17.93 46.08 -12.79
CA ALA A 658 -18.68 47.25 -12.35
C ALA A 658 -19.99 46.89 -11.65
N GLY A 659 -20.42 45.63 -11.71
CA GLY A 659 -21.76 45.19 -11.34
C GLY A 659 -22.76 45.28 -12.50
N SER A 660 -23.88 44.56 -12.37
CA SER A 660 -24.92 44.47 -13.41
C SER A 660 -25.43 45.84 -13.87
N GLY A 661 -25.06 46.25 -15.08
CA GLY A 661 -25.51 47.48 -15.75
C GLY A 661 -24.89 48.80 -15.25
N SER A 662 -23.88 48.76 -14.38
CA SER A 662 -23.24 49.95 -13.79
C SER A 662 -21.90 50.33 -14.42
N GLY A 663 -21.47 49.60 -15.46
CA GLY A 663 -20.21 49.76 -16.15
C GLY A 663 -20.15 50.87 -17.18
N THR A 664 -18.91 51.18 -17.58
CA THR A 664 -18.57 52.23 -18.55
C THR A 664 -18.12 51.66 -19.90
N SER A 665 -18.00 50.34 -20.04
CA SER A 665 -17.60 49.69 -21.28
C SER A 665 -18.67 49.84 -22.36
N GLY A 666 -18.22 50.16 -23.59
CA GLY A 666 -19.11 50.25 -24.75
C GLY A 666 -19.55 48.89 -25.31
N VAL A 667 -19.00 47.79 -24.79
CA VAL A 667 -19.24 46.42 -25.28
C VAL A 667 -20.21 45.66 -24.36
N ASN A 668 -19.96 45.68 -23.04
CA ASN A 668 -20.82 45.05 -22.05
C ASN A 668 -21.04 46.02 -20.87
N PRO A 669 -22.29 46.43 -20.56
CA PRO A 669 -22.57 47.41 -19.52
C PRO A 669 -22.34 46.91 -18.09
N ASN A 670 -21.96 45.65 -17.88
CA ASN A 670 -21.58 45.13 -16.57
C ASN A 670 -20.11 45.43 -16.20
N TRP A 671 -19.32 45.87 -17.18
CA TRP A 671 -17.88 46.03 -17.06
C TRP A 671 -17.43 47.48 -17.21
N ASN A 672 -16.39 47.88 -16.50
CA ASN A 672 -15.71 49.15 -16.72
C ASN A 672 -14.86 49.12 -17.99
N ALA A 673 -14.72 50.27 -18.66
CA ALA A 673 -13.78 50.39 -19.77
C ALA A 673 -12.33 50.12 -19.28
N PRO A 674 -11.46 49.53 -20.12
CA PRO A 674 -10.06 49.28 -19.75
C PRO A 674 -9.38 50.55 -19.23
N VAL A 675 -8.74 50.43 -18.08
CA VAL A 675 -8.01 51.51 -17.40
C VAL A 675 -6.75 50.93 -16.79
N ALA A 676 -5.65 51.68 -16.82
CA ALA A 676 -4.39 51.25 -16.24
C ALA A 676 -4.35 51.53 -14.74
N GLY A 677 -3.79 50.60 -13.97
CA GLY A 677 -3.42 50.81 -12.58
C GLY A 677 -4.55 50.63 -11.55
N ASN A 678 -5.70 50.07 -11.93
CA ASN A 678 -6.67 49.62 -10.93
C ASN A 678 -6.07 48.39 -10.23
N THR A 679 -5.81 48.51 -8.93
CA THR A 679 -5.00 47.56 -8.16
C THR A 679 -5.72 47.13 -6.88
N PHE A 680 -5.70 45.83 -6.60
CA PHE A 680 -6.04 45.25 -5.31
C PHE A 680 -5.09 44.10 -5.00
N LEU A 681 -4.98 43.75 -3.72
CA LEU A 681 -4.22 42.59 -3.27
C LEU A 681 -5.19 41.51 -2.81
N VAL A 682 -4.81 40.25 -3.01
CA VAL A 682 -5.55 39.06 -2.60
C VAL A 682 -4.65 38.25 -1.67
N ASP A 683 -5.24 37.82 -0.57
CA ASP A 683 -4.62 37.02 0.47
C ASP A 683 -5.68 36.06 1.05
N GLU A 684 -5.23 35.01 1.74
CA GLU A 684 -6.02 34.01 2.46
C GLU A 684 -7.38 33.65 1.80
N VAL A 685 -7.40 32.55 1.04
CA VAL A 685 -8.62 32.00 0.41
C VAL A 685 -9.18 30.89 1.27
N TRP A 686 -10.39 31.05 1.81
CA TRP A 686 -11.11 30.02 2.56
C TRP A 686 -12.32 29.47 1.80
N ALA A 687 -12.45 28.14 1.80
CA ALA A 687 -13.60 27.42 1.25
C ALA A 687 -13.74 26.04 1.89
N ILE A 688 -14.79 25.29 1.56
CA ILE A 688 -14.80 23.85 1.87
C ILE A 688 -13.69 23.20 1.06
N LYS A 689 -12.86 22.44 1.77
CA LYS A 689 -11.70 21.76 1.20
C LYS A 689 -12.17 20.57 0.36
N GLY A 690 -11.94 20.65 -0.95
CA GLY A 690 -12.13 19.53 -1.86
C GLY A 690 -10.93 18.59 -1.87
N SER A 691 -10.93 17.66 -2.83
CA SER A 691 -9.88 16.70 -3.06
C SER A 691 -8.52 17.36 -3.16
N ALA A 692 -7.50 16.64 -2.71
CA ALA A 692 -6.12 17.08 -2.93
C ALA A 692 -5.89 17.22 -4.44
N VAL A 693 -5.28 18.34 -4.84
CA VAL A 693 -4.79 18.51 -6.20
C VAL A 693 -3.81 17.38 -6.42
N ALA A 694 -4.12 16.46 -7.34
CA ALA A 694 -3.18 15.41 -7.67
C ALA A 694 -1.86 16.09 -8.07
N PRO A 695 -0.73 15.74 -7.44
CA PRO A 695 0.55 16.25 -7.91
C PRO A 695 0.61 15.99 -9.41
N PRO A 696 1.13 16.93 -10.23
CA PRO A 696 1.26 16.69 -11.66
C PRO A 696 1.89 15.30 -11.84
N GLY A 697 1.18 14.43 -12.55
CA GLY A 697 1.53 13.02 -12.63
C GLY A 697 2.99 12.87 -13.06
N PRO A 698 3.69 11.83 -12.56
CA PRO A 698 5.13 11.71 -12.75
C PRO A 698 5.49 11.79 -14.24
N THR A 699 6.33 12.75 -14.61
CA THR A 699 6.83 12.86 -15.98
C THR A 699 8.32 12.62 -15.99
N CYS A 700 8.81 11.96 -17.04
CA CYS A 700 10.25 11.70 -17.20
C CYS A 700 11.06 12.96 -17.60
N THR A 701 10.59 14.17 -17.24
CA THR A 701 11.18 15.45 -17.66
C THR A 701 10.88 16.63 -16.71
N ASP A 702 10.24 16.42 -15.56
CA ASP A 702 9.82 17.51 -14.67
C ASP A 702 10.88 17.94 -13.65
N GLY A 703 12.01 17.25 -13.59
CA GLY A 703 13.13 17.59 -12.72
C GLY A 703 12.93 17.16 -11.27
N ILE A 704 11.92 16.34 -10.99
CA ILE A 704 11.56 15.85 -9.66
C ILE A 704 11.60 14.31 -9.70
N MET A 705 12.07 13.67 -8.62
CA MET A 705 12.01 12.21 -8.49
C MET A 705 10.65 11.81 -7.90
N ASN A 706 9.70 11.39 -8.73
CA ASN A 706 8.34 11.05 -8.32
C ASN A 706 7.83 9.79 -9.04
N GLY A 707 6.66 9.25 -8.64
CA GLY A 707 6.13 8.02 -9.24
C GLY A 707 6.97 6.76 -8.96
N ASP A 708 7.18 5.92 -9.97
CA ASP A 708 7.97 4.68 -9.88
C ASP A 708 9.44 4.85 -10.32
N GLU A 709 9.87 6.10 -10.51
CA GLU A 709 11.22 6.48 -10.89
C GLU A 709 12.26 6.00 -9.88
N THR A 710 13.43 5.62 -10.38
CA THR A 710 14.58 5.22 -9.53
C THR A 710 15.66 6.30 -9.45
N GLY A 711 15.42 7.46 -10.06
CA GLY A 711 16.22 8.69 -10.03
C GLY A 711 15.44 9.84 -10.65
N VAL A 712 15.95 11.08 -10.57
CA VAL A 712 15.27 12.27 -11.11
C VAL A 712 15.03 12.09 -12.61
N ASP A 713 13.77 12.07 -13.04
CA ASP A 713 13.33 11.89 -14.44
C ASP A 713 13.79 10.57 -15.09
N CYS A 714 14.11 9.53 -14.31
CA CYS A 714 14.61 8.27 -14.83
C CYS A 714 14.26 7.05 -13.97
N GLY A 715 14.28 5.87 -14.59
CA GLY A 715 14.00 4.60 -13.93
C GLY A 715 12.52 4.26 -13.85
N GLY A 716 12.19 3.20 -13.12
CA GLY A 716 10.83 2.67 -13.08
C GLY A 716 10.42 1.94 -14.36
N THR A 717 9.12 1.73 -14.52
CA THR A 717 8.49 1.07 -15.67
C THR A 717 8.16 2.05 -16.80
N SER A 718 8.07 3.34 -16.47
CA SER A 718 7.59 4.42 -17.35
C SER A 718 8.72 5.20 -18.03
N CYS A 719 9.85 5.38 -17.34
CA CYS A 719 10.96 6.22 -17.79
C CYS A 719 12.17 5.38 -18.23
N ALA A 720 13.06 6.01 -19.01
CA ALA A 720 14.30 5.35 -19.41
C ALA A 720 15.11 4.97 -18.15
N PRO A 721 15.78 3.80 -18.10
CA PRO A 721 16.54 3.38 -16.93
C PRO A 721 17.54 4.46 -16.53
N CYS A 722 17.62 4.76 -15.23
CA CYS A 722 18.64 5.68 -14.75
C CYS A 722 20.02 5.19 -15.15
N THR A 723 20.79 6.06 -15.80
CA THR A 723 22.21 5.86 -15.99
C THR A 723 22.85 5.87 -14.61
N VAL A 724 23.00 4.68 -14.03
CA VAL A 724 23.71 4.52 -12.77
C VAL A 724 25.16 4.89 -13.05
N LEU A 725 25.57 6.05 -12.57
CA LEU A 725 26.98 6.40 -12.47
C LEU A 725 27.62 5.36 -11.55
N VAL A 726 28.23 4.35 -12.14
CA VAL A 726 29.02 3.39 -11.38
C VAL A 726 30.28 4.14 -10.95
N LEU A 727 30.70 3.94 -9.71
CA LEU A 727 31.96 4.48 -9.19
C LEU A 727 32.93 3.32 -8.98
N PRO A 728 34.25 3.52 -9.16
CA PRO A 728 35.21 2.47 -8.86
C PRO A 728 35.19 2.17 -7.36
N THR A 729 35.02 0.89 -7.00
CA THR A 729 35.09 0.44 -5.59
C THR A 729 36.46 -0.13 -5.22
N THR A 730 37.34 -0.29 -6.21
CA THR A 730 38.70 -0.81 -6.05
C THR A 730 39.71 0.28 -6.39
N ALA A 731 40.86 0.27 -5.72
CA ALA A 731 41.96 1.17 -6.05
C ALA A 731 42.52 0.85 -7.45
N PRO A 732 43.06 1.85 -8.17
CA PRO A 732 43.79 1.61 -9.41
C PRO A 732 44.96 0.65 -9.18
N PRO A 733 45.39 -0.08 -10.23
CA PRO A 733 46.55 -0.96 -10.16
C PRO A 733 47.77 -0.24 -9.59
N ALA A 734 48.53 -0.91 -8.73
CA ALA A 734 49.77 -0.34 -8.24
C ALA A 734 50.77 -0.21 -9.41
N PRO A 735 51.37 0.97 -9.65
CA PRO A 735 52.25 1.15 -10.79
C PRO A 735 53.55 0.34 -10.60
N PRO A 736 54.17 -0.16 -11.68
CA PRO A 736 55.36 -0.99 -11.59
C PRO A 736 56.51 -0.33 -10.80
N ALA A 737 57.26 -1.07 -9.98
CA ALA A 737 58.41 -0.46 -9.29
C ALA A 737 59.47 0.06 -10.28
N ARG A 738 59.71 1.37 -10.28
CA ARG A 738 60.70 2.08 -11.12
C ARG A 738 61.55 3.01 -10.25
N ALA A 739 62.74 3.37 -10.74
CA ALA A 739 63.57 4.35 -10.06
C ALA A 739 62.94 5.72 -10.23
N ALA A 740 62.67 6.44 -9.12
CA ALA A 740 62.01 7.76 -9.18
C ALA A 740 62.77 8.77 -10.06
N ALA A 741 64.10 8.67 -10.17
CA ALA A 741 64.91 9.52 -11.06
C ALA A 741 64.71 9.26 -12.56
N ASP A 742 64.04 8.16 -12.91
CA ASP A 742 63.72 7.76 -14.29
C ASP A 742 62.23 7.93 -14.62
N VAL A 743 61.49 8.62 -13.74
CA VAL A 743 60.06 8.90 -13.87
C VAL A 743 59.80 10.39 -13.74
N ILE A 744 58.95 10.93 -14.61
CA ILE A 744 58.29 12.23 -14.45
C ILE A 744 56.85 11.93 -14.09
N SER A 745 56.49 12.09 -12.81
CA SER A 745 55.10 11.96 -12.36
C SER A 745 54.34 13.24 -12.71
N ILE A 746 53.21 13.10 -13.41
CA ILE A 746 52.30 14.20 -13.72
C ILE A 746 51.16 14.22 -12.70
N TYR A 747 50.62 13.03 -12.38
CA TYR A 747 49.67 12.81 -11.29
C TYR A 747 49.91 11.45 -10.61
N GLY A 748 49.57 11.33 -9.32
CA GLY A 748 49.78 10.13 -8.50
C GLY A 748 50.97 10.22 -7.53
N THR A 749 50.99 9.35 -6.52
CA THR A 749 51.93 9.46 -5.37
C THR A 749 53.11 8.49 -5.40
N ALA A 750 53.13 7.54 -6.35
CA ALA A 750 54.04 6.39 -6.32
C ALA A 750 55.54 6.72 -6.53
N TYR A 751 55.87 7.84 -7.17
CA TYR A 751 57.25 8.18 -7.54
C TYR A 751 57.75 9.52 -6.99
N GLY A 752 57.12 10.03 -5.92
CA GLY A 752 57.44 11.31 -5.32
C GLY A 752 56.54 12.45 -5.82
N PRO A 753 56.92 13.72 -5.63
CA PRO A 753 56.09 14.86 -5.98
C PRO A 753 55.77 14.90 -7.48
N ALA A 754 54.49 15.03 -7.81
CA ALA A 754 54.02 15.18 -9.18
C ALA A 754 54.23 16.61 -9.70
N VAL A 755 54.35 16.76 -11.03
CA VAL A 755 54.34 18.06 -11.73
C VAL A 755 53.01 18.78 -11.51
N GLY A 756 51.92 18.01 -11.38
CA GLY A 756 50.57 18.51 -11.14
C GLY A 756 49.84 18.91 -12.42
N LEU A 757 48.52 18.86 -12.34
CA LEU A 757 47.59 19.33 -13.35
C LEU A 757 46.75 20.46 -12.76
N ASN A 758 46.43 21.46 -13.58
CA ASN A 758 45.52 22.55 -13.20
C ASN A 758 44.43 22.68 -14.25
N ASN A 759 43.20 22.87 -13.79
CA ASN A 759 42.08 23.24 -14.67
C ASN A 759 42.33 24.59 -15.33
N VAL A 760 41.81 24.72 -16.54
CA VAL A 760 41.99 25.88 -17.40
C VAL A 760 40.66 26.60 -17.60
N PRO A 761 40.62 27.94 -17.59
CA PRO A 761 39.36 28.69 -17.64
C PRO A 761 38.70 28.73 -19.03
N TRP A 762 39.30 28.10 -20.04
CA TRP A 762 38.83 28.08 -21.42
C TRP A 762 38.22 26.74 -21.83
N ASP A 763 38.23 25.77 -20.92
CA ASP A 763 37.57 24.49 -21.07
C ASP A 763 36.41 24.39 -20.09
N ASP A 764 35.34 23.72 -20.51
CA ASP A 764 34.12 23.55 -19.72
C ASP A 764 34.14 22.22 -18.95
N SER A 765 35.09 21.32 -19.25
CA SER A 765 35.35 20.12 -18.45
C SER A 765 36.20 20.45 -17.22
N ASP A 766 36.02 19.72 -16.13
CA ASP A 766 36.72 19.93 -14.86
C ASP A 766 37.23 18.59 -14.29
N PHE A 767 38.17 18.65 -13.34
CA PHE A 767 38.57 17.48 -12.56
C PHE A 767 38.79 17.82 -11.08
N ALA A 768 38.51 16.83 -10.23
CA ALA A 768 38.68 16.91 -8.78
C ALA A 768 39.36 15.64 -8.23
N GLU A 769 40.09 15.78 -7.13
CA GLU A 769 40.66 14.64 -6.41
C GLU A 769 39.60 13.93 -5.57
N GLU A 770 39.57 12.60 -5.64
CA GLU A 770 38.73 11.73 -4.82
C GLU A 770 39.55 10.60 -4.19
N THR A 771 39.09 10.05 -3.06
CA THR A 771 39.74 8.90 -2.43
C THR A 771 38.94 7.62 -2.67
N ILE A 772 39.53 6.65 -3.38
CA ILE A 772 38.93 5.35 -3.69
C ILE A 772 39.77 4.22 -3.10
N ALA A 773 39.15 3.42 -2.24
CA ALA A 773 39.81 2.33 -1.51
C ALA A 773 41.14 2.75 -0.83
N GLY A 774 41.21 4.00 -0.39
CA GLY A 774 42.39 4.59 0.27
C GLY A 774 43.48 5.13 -0.67
N ASN A 775 43.25 5.18 -1.99
CA ASN A 775 44.13 5.85 -2.96
C ASN A 775 43.47 7.13 -3.50
N GLU A 776 44.26 8.19 -3.71
CA GLU A 776 43.82 9.46 -4.30
C GLU A 776 43.82 9.36 -5.83
N VAL A 777 42.69 9.60 -6.46
CA VAL A 777 42.47 9.52 -7.91
C VAL A 777 41.88 10.83 -8.43
N LEU A 778 42.10 11.18 -9.70
CA LEU A 778 41.39 12.30 -10.33
C LEU A 778 40.09 11.81 -10.95
N ARG A 779 38.96 12.33 -10.48
CA ARG A 779 37.67 12.26 -11.17
C ARG A 779 37.61 13.39 -12.20
N ILE A 780 37.28 13.05 -13.43
CA ILE A 780 37.12 13.97 -14.56
C ILE A 780 35.65 13.98 -14.96
N ASP A 781 35.08 15.17 -15.05
CA ASP A 781 33.75 15.44 -15.59
C ASP A 781 33.89 16.07 -16.97
N PHE A 782 33.57 15.30 -18.02
CA PHE A 782 33.71 15.74 -19.41
C PHE A 782 32.47 16.50 -19.88
N ALA A 783 32.67 17.71 -20.41
CA ALA A 783 31.69 18.38 -21.26
C ALA A 783 31.95 18.08 -22.75
N ASN A 784 33.24 18.03 -23.16
CA ASN A 784 33.65 17.80 -24.54
C ASN A 784 35.02 17.09 -24.65
N PHE A 785 36.04 17.66 -24.01
CA PHE A 785 37.39 17.16 -23.84
C PHE A 785 37.95 17.81 -22.58
N LEU A 786 38.95 17.23 -21.95
CA LEU A 786 39.66 17.84 -20.84
C LEU A 786 40.92 18.57 -21.35
N GLY A 787 41.02 19.85 -21.05
CA GLY A 787 42.19 20.69 -21.18
C GLY A 787 42.81 20.97 -19.81
N SER A 788 44.13 20.80 -19.68
CA SER A 788 44.82 21.10 -18.42
C SER A 788 46.21 21.65 -18.62
N ASP A 789 46.61 22.60 -17.77
CA ASP A 789 47.98 23.12 -17.70
C ASP A 789 48.79 22.27 -16.72
N LEU A 790 50.01 21.88 -17.11
CA LEU A 790 50.97 21.29 -16.19
C LEU A 790 51.40 22.34 -15.16
N GLY A 791 51.57 21.95 -13.90
CA GLY A 791 52.01 22.87 -12.83
C GLY A 791 53.37 23.52 -13.09
N SER A 792 54.17 22.97 -13.99
CA SER A 792 55.33 23.64 -14.58
C SER A 792 55.65 23.11 -15.98
N VAL A 793 56.28 23.95 -16.81
CA VAL A 793 56.83 23.53 -18.10
C VAL A 793 57.86 22.43 -17.88
N THR A 794 57.65 21.28 -18.51
CA THR A 794 58.37 20.04 -18.22
C THR A 794 59.15 19.54 -19.44
N ASP A 795 60.45 19.34 -19.28
CA ASP A 795 61.31 18.67 -20.27
C ASP A 795 61.22 17.15 -20.08
N ALA A 796 60.55 16.49 -21.01
CA ALA A 796 60.39 15.05 -21.08
C ALA A 796 61.11 14.42 -22.30
N SER A 797 62.08 15.11 -22.91
CA SER A 797 62.82 14.60 -24.06
C SER A 797 63.57 13.29 -23.77
N ALA A 798 63.97 13.06 -22.52
CA ALA A 798 64.65 11.84 -22.10
C ALA A 798 63.72 10.65 -21.82
N MET A 799 62.41 10.86 -21.74
CA MET A 799 61.43 9.81 -21.46
C MET A 799 61.10 9.02 -22.72
N THR A 800 60.81 7.73 -22.56
CA THR A 800 60.61 6.79 -23.67
C THR A 800 59.23 6.17 -23.68
N HIS A 801 58.48 6.23 -22.57
CA HIS A 801 57.18 5.60 -22.40
C HIS A 801 56.23 6.51 -21.61
N PHE A 802 54.94 6.33 -21.87
CA PHE A 802 53.80 6.94 -21.20
C PHE A 802 53.04 5.88 -20.41
N HIS A 803 52.62 6.23 -19.20
CA HIS A 803 51.79 5.38 -18.36
C HIS A 803 50.57 6.12 -17.84
N LEU A 804 49.44 5.43 -17.78
CA LEU A 804 48.16 5.91 -17.26
C LEU A 804 47.32 4.72 -16.78
N ASP A 805 46.76 4.84 -15.58
CA ASP A 805 45.65 3.99 -15.17
C ASP A 805 44.35 4.79 -15.30
N TYR A 806 43.36 4.24 -16.01
CA TYR A 806 42.08 4.89 -16.18
C TYR A 806 40.91 3.94 -15.94
N TRP A 807 39.76 4.52 -15.59
CA TRP A 807 38.50 3.85 -15.36
C TRP A 807 37.38 4.74 -15.88
N ILE A 808 36.45 4.21 -16.67
CA ILE A 808 35.34 5.00 -17.24
C ILE A 808 34.03 4.53 -16.59
N ALA A 809 33.25 5.48 -16.09
CA ALA A 809 31.99 5.23 -15.38
C ALA A 809 30.88 4.77 -16.32
N ASP A 810 30.85 5.38 -17.50
CA ASP A 810 29.84 5.16 -18.51
C ASP A 810 30.05 3.84 -19.25
N ALA A 811 28.95 3.16 -19.57
CA ALA A 811 28.98 2.05 -20.49
C ALA A 811 29.17 2.58 -21.91
N TRP A 812 30.23 2.14 -22.60
CA TRP A 812 30.52 2.60 -23.96
C TRP A 812 30.13 1.57 -25.03
N THR A 813 29.98 2.04 -26.27
CA THR A 813 29.66 1.27 -27.47
C THR A 813 30.84 1.23 -28.44
N ALA A 814 30.76 0.34 -29.45
CA ALA A 814 31.82 0.17 -30.44
C ALA A 814 32.08 1.47 -31.23
N GLY A 815 33.34 1.93 -31.20
CA GLY A 815 33.80 3.11 -31.97
C GLY A 815 34.10 4.35 -31.13
N GLN A 816 33.87 4.30 -29.80
CA GLN A 816 34.29 5.36 -28.89
C GLN A 816 35.79 5.32 -28.60
N VAL A 817 36.36 6.46 -28.21
CA VAL A 817 37.80 6.63 -27.97
C VAL A 817 38.07 7.44 -26.70
N PHE A 818 39.23 7.24 -26.09
CA PHE A 818 39.73 7.96 -24.91
C PHE A 818 41.15 8.47 -25.20
N ASN A 819 41.29 9.49 -26.04
CA ASN A 819 42.58 9.89 -26.59
C ASN A 819 43.38 10.77 -25.63
N GLN A 820 44.71 10.62 -25.65
CA GLN A 820 45.63 11.39 -24.83
C GLN A 820 46.44 12.35 -25.70
N LYS A 821 46.74 13.55 -25.19
CA LYS A 821 47.54 14.54 -25.90
C LYS A 821 48.57 15.20 -24.99
N LEU A 822 49.81 15.23 -25.46
CA LEU A 822 50.95 15.93 -24.85
C LEU A 822 51.28 17.17 -25.68
N SER A 823 51.01 18.36 -25.15
CA SER A 823 51.18 19.63 -25.87
C SER A 823 52.49 20.32 -25.54
N ASN A 824 53.28 20.63 -26.58
CA ASN A 824 54.62 21.21 -26.47
C ASN A 824 54.65 22.68 -26.94
N HIS A 825 55.14 23.59 -26.09
CA HIS A 825 55.09 25.05 -26.31
C HIS A 825 56.51 25.65 -26.41
N THR A 826 57.41 25.01 -27.13
CA THR A 826 58.81 25.47 -27.27
C THR A 826 58.87 26.91 -27.78
N GLY A 827 59.39 27.83 -26.97
CA GLY A 827 59.71 29.20 -27.39
C GLY A 827 58.53 30.19 -27.45
N GLY A 828 57.37 29.88 -26.86
CA GLY A 828 56.24 30.80 -26.84
C GLY A 828 55.08 30.36 -25.94
N ALA A 829 53.98 31.11 -25.98
CA ALA A 829 52.78 30.84 -25.19
C ALA A 829 51.81 29.84 -25.87
N GLY A 830 51.97 29.58 -27.17
CA GLY A 830 51.09 28.69 -27.94
C GLY A 830 51.73 27.34 -28.25
N GLU A 831 50.89 26.34 -28.48
CA GLU A 831 51.30 25.01 -28.90
C GLU A 831 52.06 25.05 -30.22
N THR A 832 53.33 24.66 -30.14
CA THR A 832 54.25 24.53 -31.29
C THR A 832 54.21 23.14 -31.90
N ASP A 833 54.00 22.11 -31.09
CA ASP A 833 53.88 20.72 -31.53
C ASP A 833 53.06 19.93 -30.50
N ALA A 834 52.59 18.74 -30.90
CA ALA A 834 51.88 17.85 -30.00
C ALA A 834 52.03 16.38 -30.42
N GLY A 835 52.05 15.52 -29.40
CA GLY A 835 51.86 14.09 -29.57
C GLY A 835 50.44 13.70 -29.19
N ASP A 836 49.71 13.09 -30.11
CA ASP A 836 48.35 12.60 -29.90
C ASP A 836 48.33 11.07 -29.93
N LEU A 837 47.64 10.44 -28.98
CA LEU A 837 47.47 8.99 -28.91
C LEU A 837 45.98 8.65 -28.93
N THR A 838 45.55 7.89 -29.93
CA THR A 838 44.18 7.36 -29.97
C THR A 838 44.07 6.05 -29.22
N ILE A 839 43.23 6.00 -28.20
CA ILE A 839 42.89 4.77 -27.47
C ILE A 839 41.49 4.36 -27.89
N ALA A 840 41.38 3.33 -28.73
CA ALA A 840 40.09 2.78 -29.13
C ALA A 840 39.52 1.91 -28.00
N LEU A 841 38.30 2.21 -27.58
CA LEU A 841 37.62 1.44 -26.55
C LEU A 841 36.97 0.19 -27.19
N PRO A 842 37.13 -1.01 -26.59
CA PRO A 842 36.62 -2.24 -27.17
C PRO A 842 35.09 -2.24 -27.13
N GLY A 843 34.47 -2.45 -28.27
CA GLY A 843 33.01 -2.39 -28.44
C GLY A 843 32.23 -3.58 -27.88
N ASP A 844 32.91 -4.56 -27.30
CA ASP A 844 32.31 -5.72 -26.64
C ASP A 844 32.01 -5.47 -25.15
N GLY A 845 32.30 -4.26 -24.65
CA GLY A 845 32.07 -3.86 -23.27
C GLY A 845 32.98 -4.56 -22.25
N SER A 846 33.99 -5.31 -22.71
CA SER A 846 34.83 -6.16 -21.84
C SER A 846 35.67 -5.42 -20.81
N LEU A 847 35.88 -4.12 -20.99
CA LEU A 847 36.62 -3.26 -20.06
C LEU A 847 35.72 -2.23 -19.35
N ASN A 848 34.40 -2.26 -19.57
CA ASN A 848 33.48 -1.33 -18.91
C ASN A 848 33.65 -1.40 -17.40
N GLN A 849 33.77 -0.24 -16.76
CA GLN A 849 33.82 -0.15 -15.29
C GLN A 849 34.92 -1.01 -14.67
N THR A 850 36.05 -1.16 -15.38
CA THR A 850 37.27 -1.81 -14.87
C THR A 850 38.47 -0.89 -15.02
N TRP A 851 39.43 -1.02 -14.10
CA TRP A 851 40.68 -0.25 -14.19
C TRP A 851 41.54 -0.82 -15.31
N VAL A 852 41.93 0.05 -16.23
CA VAL A 852 42.80 -0.28 -17.36
C VAL A 852 44.15 0.41 -17.15
N SER A 853 45.22 -0.38 -17.15
CA SER A 853 46.58 0.12 -17.04
C SER A 853 47.27 0.13 -18.40
N LEU A 854 47.77 1.31 -18.79
CA LEU A 854 48.47 1.54 -20.04
C LEU A 854 49.94 1.78 -19.78
N ASP A 855 50.83 1.12 -20.53
CA ASP A 855 52.28 1.36 -20.54
C ASP A 855 52.73 1.35 -22.01
N ILE A 856 52.80 2.53 -22.62
CA ILE A 856 52.87 2.70 -24.08
C ILE A 856 54.19 3.40 -24.46
N PRO A 857 55.00 2.83 -25.36
CA PRO A 857 56.18 3.51 -25.88
C PRO A 857 55.82 4.83 -26.59
N LEU A 858 56.58 5.90 -26.34
CA LEU A 858 56.42 7.22 -26.98
C LEU A 858 57.00 7.19 -28.40
N THR A 859 56.35 6.45 -29.30
CA THR A 859 56.80 6.26 -30.70
C THR A 859 55.61 6.21 -31.65
N GLU A 860 55.82 6.58 -32.92
CA GLU A 860 54.78 6.48 -33.95
C GLU A 860 54.24 5.04 -34.13
N ALA A 861 55.13 4.04 -34.02
CA ALA A 861 54.74 2.63 -34.12
C ALA A 861 53.79 2.16 -33.01
N ALA A 862 53.77 2.87 -31.88
CA ALA A 862 52.87 2.61 -30.76
C ALA A 862 51.56 3.43 -30.85
N GLY A 863 51.34 4.15 -31.96
CA GLY A 863 50.10 4.88 -32.22
C GLY A 863 50.15 6.37 -31.93
N TRP A 864 51.29 6.90 -31.46
CA TRP A 864 51.45 8.34 -31.28
C TRP A 864 51.60 9.05 -32.62
N VAL A 865 50.71 10.00 -32.91
CA VAL A 865 50.73 10.79 -34.15
C VAL A 865 51.02 12.26 -33.86
N ASN A 866 51.33 12.97 -34.93
CA ASN A 866 51.81 14.34 -34.93
C ASN A 866 50.68 15.32 -35.26
N GLY A 867 50.43 16.29 -34.37
CA GLY A 867 49.46 17.35 -34.63
C GLY A 867 49.94 18.45 -35.60
N LYS A 868 51.26 18.75 -35.73
CA LYS A 868 51.75 19.96 -36.42
C LYS A 868 53.12 19.94 -37.15
N GLY A 869 54.00 18.95 -37.00
CA GLY A 869 55.19 18.84 -37.88
C GLY A 869 56.42 18.09 -37.38
N SER A 870 56.61 17.91 -36.05
CA SER A 870 57.72 17.12 -35.46
C SER A 870 57.25 15.97 -34.56
N GLY A 871 55.97 15.95 -34.16
CA GLY A 871 55.28 14.76 -33.63
C GLY A 871 55.62 14.45 -32.19
N ILE A 872 55.46 13.19 -31.80
CA ILE A 872 55.71 12.76 -30.42
C ILE A 872 57.12 13.12 -29.94
N ASP A 873 58.10 13.32 -30.82
CA ASP A 873 59.50 13.60 -30.49
C ASP A 873 59.77 14.99 -29.87
N ALA A 874 58.87 15.96 -30.04
CA ALA A 874 58.97 17.29 -29.43
C ALA A 874 58.35 17.31 -28.03
N ARG A 875 59.19 17.09 -27.00
CA ARG A 875 58.80 16.98 -25.58
C ARG A 875 59.67 17.79 -24.63
N GLU A 876 60.46 18.72 -25.16
CA GLU A 876 61.40 19.54 -24.39
C GLU A 876 60.71 20.65 -23.57
N ALA A 877 59.44 20.98 -23.88
CA ALA A 877 58.67 22.02 -23.22
C ALA A 877 57.18 21.65 -23.14
N LEU A 878 56.87 20.48 -22.55
CA LEU A 878 55.48 20.10 -22.29
C LEU A 878 54.84 21.09 -21.33
N THR A 879 53.71 21.64 -21.73
CA THR A 879 52.99 22.68 -20.96
C THR A 879 51.56 22.29 -20.66
N GLN A 880 50.93 21.48 -21.51
CA GLN A 880 49.54 21.06 -21.33
C GLN A 880 49.38 19.56 -21.54
N TYR A 881 48.42 19.00 -20.82
CA TYR A 881 47.92 17.64 -21.00
C TYR A 881 46.44 17.71 -21.34
N LEU A 882 46.02 16.97 -22.36
CA LEU A 882 44.61 16.97 -22.76
C LEU A 882 44.10 15.54 -22.96
N ILE A 883 42.83 15.33 -22.67
CA ILE A 883 42.12 14.08 -22.93
C ILE A 883 40.93 14.40 -23.81
N THR A 884 40.79 13.73 -24.96
CA THR A 884 39.60 13.89 -25.80
C THR A 884 38.83 12.59 -25.86
N VAL A 885 37.51 12.68 -25.70
CA VAL A 885 36.61 11.53 -25.74
C VAL A 885 35.71 11.63 -26.97
N ALA A 886 35.15 10.50 -27.41
CA ALA A 886 34.09 10.49 -28.43
C ALA A 886 32.81 9.85 -27.87
N GLY A 887 31.68 10.52 -28.06
CA GLY A 887 30.36 10.06 -27.61
C GLY A 887 30.04 10.40 -26.15
N THR A 888 29.25 9.54 -25.50
CA THR A 888 28.61 9.69 -24.17
C THR A 888 29.53 9.33 -22.98
N ILE A 889 30.80 9.72 -23.01
CA ILE A 889 31.68 9.54 -21.83
C ILE A 889 31.60 10.83 -21.03
N ASP A 890 30.86 10.79 -19.95
CA ASP A 890 30.57 11.93 -19.10
C ASP A 890 31.52 11.94 -17.90
N VAL A 891 31.88 10.77 -17.35
CA VAL A 891 32.77 10.65 -16.18
C VAL A 891 33.84 9.58 -16.37
N ALA A 892 35.09 9.95 -16.07
CA ALA A 892 36.20 9.00 -15.95
C ALA A 892 37.08 9.31 -14.74
N PHE A 893 37.85 8.31 -14.31
CA PHE A 893 38.82 8.41 -13.24
C PHE A 893 40.20 8.07 -13.78
N ILE A 894 41.22 8.82 -13.38
CA ILE A 894 42.60 8.52 -13.72
C ILE A 894 43.49 8.52 -12.48
N ASP A 895 44.53 7.69 -12.52
CA ASP A 895 45.64 7.70 -11.58
C ASP A 895 46.92 7.26 -12.29
N ASN A 896 48.06 7.39 -11.61
CA ASN A 896 49.36 6.92 -12.07
C ASN A 896 49.72 7.48 -13.46
N LEU A 897 49.46 8.77 -13.69
CA LEU A 897 49.83 9.45 -14.92
C LEU A 897 51.31 9.87 -14.87
N TYR A 898 52.17 9.21 -15.66
CA TYR A 898 53.60 9.53 -15.67
C TYR A 898 54.31 9.17 -16.98
N LEU A 899 55.48 9.77 -17.18
CA LEU A 899 56.41 9.42 -18.26
C LEU A 899 57.65 8.74 -17.68
N HIS A 900 58.23 7.75 -18.35
CA HIS A 900 59.39 7.03 -17.82
C HIS A 900 60.41 6.58 -18.88
N LYS A 901 61.62 6.24 -18.44
CA LYS A 901 62.71 5.71 -19.29
C LYS A 901 62.65 4.19 -19.55
N ASN A 902 61.70 3.50 -18.94
CA ASN A 902 61.49 2.04 -18.98
C ASN A 902 62.58 1.23 -18.27
N THR A 903 63.08 1.79 -17.18
CA THR A 903 63.95 1.10 -16.22
C THR A 903 63.08 0.41 -15.18
N THR A 904 62.98 -0.91 -15.24
CA THR A 904 62.33 -1.71 -14.19
C THR A 904 63.31 -1.88 -13.03
N LEU A 905 62.89 -1.60 -11.79
CA LEU A 905 63.59 -2.16 -10.64
C LEU A 905 63.31 -3.66 -10.69
N SER A 906 64.25 -4.45 -11.22
CA SER A 906 64.18 -5.90 -11.12
C SER A 906 63.91 -6.25 -9.66
N ALA A 907 62.75 -6.86 -9.39
CA ALA A 907 62.42 -7.38 -8.08
C ALA A 907 63.57 -8.26 -7.59
N GLU A 908 64.25 -7.85 -6.52
CA GLU A 908 64.75 -8.86 -5.60
C GLU A 908 63.51 -9.62 -5.12
N LYS A 909 63.34 -10.83 -5.67
CA LYS A 909 62.44 -11.84 -5.15
C LYS A 909 62.58 -11.80 -3.63
N PHE A 910 61.52 -11.45 -2.90
CA PHE A 910 61.53 -11.42 -1.44
C PHE A 910 61.71 -12.85 -0.91
N ASP A 911 62.95 -13.31 -0.89
CA ASP A 911 63.34 -14.62 -0.46
C ASP A 911 63.51 -14.55 1.06
N LEU A 912 62.37 -14.67 1.77
CA LEU A 912 62.32 -14.55 3.23
C LEU A 912 63.28 -15.52 3.93
N LEU A 913 63.62 -16.65 3.29
CA LEU A 913 64.68 -17.59 3.69
C LEU A 913 65.70 -17.92 2.58
N ALA A 914 65.54 -17.50 1.33
CA ALA A 914 66.47 -17.85 0.22
C ALA A 914 66.68 -19.37 0.07
N LEU A 915 65.56 -20.10 -0.07
CA LEU A 915 65.58 -21.56 -0.11
C LEU A 915 65.82 -22.09 -1.53
N GLU A 916 66.88 -22.86 -1.72
CA GLU A 916 67.14 -23.63 -2.94
C GLU A 916 66.95 -25.12 -2.64
N ALA A 917 66.07 -25.78 -3.39
CA ALA A 917 65.87 -27.23 -3.33
C ALA A 917 66.34 -27.91 -4.62
N TYR A 918 67.33 -28.79 -4.53
CA TYR A 918 67.91 -29.47 -5.70
C TYR A 918 68.42 -30.90 -5.42
N PRO A 919 68.38 -31.80 -6.41
CA PRO A 919 67.60 -31.66 -7.64
C PRO A 919 66.09 -31.67 -7.33
N ASN A 920 65.32 -30.89 -8.07
CA ASN A 920 63.86 -30.88 -7.97
C ASN A 920 63.28 -30.66 -9.39
N PRO A 921 62.76 -31.71 -10.06
CA PRO A 921 62.41 -33.04 -9.55
C PRO A 921 63.60 -33.95 -9.13
N THR A 922 63.34 -34.97 -8.31
CA THR A 922 64.33 -35.99 -7.87
C THR A 922 63.82 -37.43 -7.97
N ASN A 923 64.74 -38.39 -8.00
CA ASN A 923 64.47 -39.83 -7.91
C ASN A 923 64.63 -40.40 -6.48
N GLY A 924 64.81 -39.56 -5.46
CA GLY A 924 64.83 -40.03 -4.08
C GLY A 924 65.17 -38.98 -3.02
N LYS A 925 66.06 -38.01 -3.31
CA LYS A 925 66.50 -37.03 -2.29
C LYS A 925 66.45 -35.60 -2.79
N TRP A 926 65.99 -34.68 -1.94
CA TRP A 926 66.09 -33.24 -2.18
C TRP A 926 67.09 -32.64 -1.19
N ASN A 927 68.06 -31.86 -1.67
CA ASN A 927 68.87 -31.02 -0.80
C ASN A 927 68.26 -29.63 -0.75
N VAL A 928 67.94 -29.16 0.45
CA VAL A 928 67.43 -27.83 0.71
C VAL A 928 68.54 -27.02 1.36
N LYS A 929 68.87 -25.85 0.83
CA LYS A 929 69.82 -24.91 1.43
C LYS A 929 69.21 -23.52 1.53
N THR A 930 69.66 -22.77 2.53
CA THR A 930 69.38 -21.35 2.75
C THR A 930 70.68 -20.62 3.05
N ASN A 931 70.78 -19.36 2.62
CA ASN A 931 71.91 -18.49 2.94
C ASN A 931 71.58 -17.41 4.00
N LYS A 932 70.40 -17.48 4.65
CA LYS A 932 69.93 -16.44 5.60
C LYS A 932 69.95 -16.91 7.06
N GLU A 933 69.21 -17.97 7.40
CA GLU A 933 69.09 -18.50 8.77
C GLU A 933 69.17 -20.02 8.78
N ASN A 934 69.47 -20.63 9.92
CA ASN A 934 69.39 -22.09 10.04
C ASN A 934 67.94 -22.57 9.92
N ILE A 935 67.74 -23.68 9.21
CA ILE A 935 66.46 -24.38 9.13
C ILE A 935 66.24 -25.10 10.46
N GLU A 936 65.20 -24.72 11.18
CA GLU A 936 64.84 -25.33 12.46
C GLU A 936 63.87 -26.49 12.26
N THR A 937 62.92 -26.37 11.33
CA THR A 937 61.98 -27.45 11.00
C THR A 937 61.75 -27.58 9.50
N VAL A 938 61.55 -28.83 9.07
CA VAL A 938 61.07 -29.18 7.73
C VAL A 938 59.91 -30.15 7.89
N GLU A 939 58.77 -29.81 7.30
CA GLU A 939 57.58 -30.66 7.27
C GLU A 939 57.16 -30.82 5.80
N VAL A 940 57.15 -32.05 5.31
CA VAL A 940 56.72 -32.40 3.95
C VAL A 940 55.32 -32.98 4.02
N TYR A 941 54.43 -32.45 3.21
CA TYR A 941 53.04 -32.83 3.11
C TYR A 941 52.75 -33.42 1.72
N ASN A 942 51.90 -34.45 1.65
CA ASN A 942 51.33 -34.89 0.38
C ASN A 942 50.24 -33.91 -0.10
N ILE A 943 49.70 -34.12 -1.30
CA ILE A 943 48.65 -33.24 -1.87
C ILE A 943 47.32 -33.27 -1.08
N LEU A 944 47.12 -34.27 -0.22
CA LEU A 944 45.95 -34.38 0.65
C LEU A 944 46.16 -33.67 2.00
N GLY A 945 47.31 -33.02 2.21
CA GLY A 945 47.65 -32.29 3.43
C GLY A 945 48.18 -33.17 4.57
N GLU A 946 48.42 -34.45 4.35
CA GLU A 946 49.00 -35.35 5.35
C GLU A 946 50.52 -35.16 5.45
N SER A 947 51.04 -35.01 6.67
CA SER A 947 52.49 -34.88 6.93
C SER A 947 53.18 -36.24 6.75
N VAL A 948 54.07 -36.33 5.76
CA VAL A 948 54.77 -37.56 5.39
C VAL A 948 56.22 -37.61 5.87
N ILE A 949 56.86 -36.45 6.07
CA ILE A 949 58.22 -36.35 6.61
C ILE A 949 58.31 -35.12 7.51
N THR A 950 58.85 -35.29 8.72
CA THR A 950 59.13 -34.18 9.65
C THR A 950 60.56 -34.27 10.17
N MET A 951 61.31 -33.17 10.11
CA MET A 951 62.72 -33.10 10.49
C MET A 951 62.99 -31.81 11.28
N ARG A 952 63.98 -31.85 12.18
CA ARG A 952 64.43 -30.69 12.97
C ARG A 952 65.96 -30.52 12.92
N PRO A 953 66.51 -30.03 11.80
CA PRO A 953 67.94 -30.15 11.53
C PRO A 953 68.83 -29.08 12.20
N SER A 954 68.29 -27.89 12.50
CA SER A 954 69.03 -26.72 13.02
C SER A 954 70.30 -26.39 12.20
N ALA A 955 70.21 -26.48 10.87
CA ALA A 955 71.33 -26.29 9.94
C ALA A 955 70.92 -25.45 8.70
N SER A 956 71.87 -24.77 8.06
CA SER A 956 71.61 -23.97 6.84
C SER A 956 71.47 -24.80 5.57
N SER A 957 71.76 -26.11 5.62
CA SER A 957 71.50 -27.06 4.54
C SER A 957 71.14 -28.44 5.09
N ILE A 958 70.19 -29.10 4.43
CA ILE A 958 69.66 -30.41 4.83
C ILE A 958 69.34 -31.26 3.59
N SER A 959 69.46 -32.59 3.71
CA SER A 959 68.96 -33.55 2.73
C SER A 959 67.67 -34.19 3.25
N ILE A 960 66.59 -34.04 2.50
CA ILE A 960 65.31 -34.71 2.71
C ILE A 960 65.33 -36.03 1.94
N ASP A 961 65.16 -37.16 2.62
CA ASP A 961 65.12 -38.49 2.00
C ASP A 961 63.67 -38.92 1.72
N GLY A 962 63.26 -38.76 0.46
CA GLY A 962 61.95 -39.18 -0.07
C GLY A 962 62.02 -40.48 -0.86
N THR A 963 63.03 -41.33 -0.65
CA THR A 963 63.19 -42.57 -1.44
C THR A 963 61.98 -43.50 -1.29
N ASN A 964 61.35 -43.50 -0.12
CA ASN A 964 60.17 -44.30 0.20
C ASN A 964 58.83 -43.60 -0.08
N LEU A 965 58.85 -42.36 -0.60
CA LEU A 965 57.63 -41.67 -1.00
C LEU A 965 57.21 -42.07 -2.43
N PRO A 966 55.91 -42.27 -2.69
CA PRO A 966 55.41 -42.46 -4.06
C PRO A 966 55.78 -41.28 -4.99
N SER A 967 55.87 -41.56 -6.29
CA SER A 967 55.99 -40.52 -7.32
C SER A 967 54.82 -39.53 -7.21
N GLY A 968 55.11 -38.23 -7.24
CA GLY A 968 54.10 -37.20 -7.03
C GLY A 968 54.65 -35.83 -6.63
N ILE A 969 53.73 -34.90 -6.41
CA ILE A 969 54.01 -33.54 -5.93
C ILE A 969 53.82 -33.51 -4.41
N TYR A 970 54.75 -32.84 -3.72
CA TYR A 970 54.73 -32.63 -2.29
C TYR A 970 54.95 -31.15 -1.98
N LEU A 971 54.44 -30.70 -0.84
CA LEU A 971 54.68 -29.35 -0.32
C LEU A 971 55.56 -29.44 0.92
N ALA A 972 56.71 -28.78 0.90
CA ALA A 972 57.61 -28.73 2.05
C ALA A 972 57.51 -27.35 2.71
N ARG A 973 56.96 -27.31 3.92
CA ARG A 973 57.00 -26.14 4.79
C ARG A 973 58.31 -26.16 5.58
N ILE A 974 59.13 -25.13 5.40
CA ILE A 974 60.46 -25.01 5.98
C ILE A 974 60.46 -23.76 6.86
N ALA A 975 60.81 -23.92 8.14
CA ALA A 975 60.83 -22.81 9.08
C ALA A 975 62.20 -22.62 9.74
N SER A 976 62.58 -21.36 9.93
CA SER A 976 63.64 -20.93 10.85
C SER A 976 63.03 -20.52 12.19
N LYS A 977 63.84 -19.91 13.07
CA LYS A 977 63.35 -19.38 14.35
C LYS A 977 62.30 -18.28 14.22
N THR A 978 62.35 -17.49 13.15
CA THR A 978 61.55 -16.27 13.02
C THR A 978 60.60 -16.29 11.83
N LYS A 979 60.80 -17.19 10.87
CA LYS A 979 60.10 -17.18 9.57
C LYS A 979 59.80 -18.59 9.08
N SER A 980 58.78 -18.74 8.22
CA SER A 980 58.51 -19.98 7.50
C SER A 980 58.17 -19.72 6.03
N GLN A 981 58.61 -20.62 5.15
CA GLN A 981 58.37 -20.57 3.71
C GLN A 981 58.02 -21.97 3.20
N THR A 982 57.07 -22.05 2.27
CA THR A 982 56.66 -23.33 1.65
C THR A 982 57.21 -23.42 0.24
N ILE A 983 57.77 -24.58 -0.11
CA ILE A 983 58.27 -24.87 -1.46
C ILE A 983 57.65 -26.15 -2.02
N LYS A 984 57.49 -26.20 -3.33
CA LYS A 984 57.03 -27.41 -4.05
C LYS A 984 58.19 -28.36 -4.26
N LEU A 985 58.02 -29.63 -3.90
CA LEU A 985 58.94 -30.74 -4.18
C LEU A 985 58.30 -31.74 -5.14
N VAL A 986 59.07 -32.28 -6.08
CA VAL A 986 58.60 -33.22 -7.10
C VAL A 986 59.43 -34.50 -7.05
N ARG A 987 58.77 -35.64 -6.85
CA ARG A 987 59.33 -36.99 -6.87
C ARG A 987 58.91 -37.66 -8.17
N ASN A 988 59.87 -38.01 -9.02
CA ASN A 988 59.61 -38.77 -10.24
C ASN A 988 59.21 -40.20 -9.91
#